data_AF-A0A9P6HZ23-F1
#
_entry.id   AF-A0A9P6HZ23-F1
#
_cell.length_a   1.000
_cell.length_b   1.000
_cell.length_c   1.000
_cell.angle_alpha   90.00
_cell.angle_beta   90.00
_cell.angle_gamma   90.00
#
_symmetry.space_group_name_H-M   'P 1'
#
loop_
_entity.id
_entity.type
_entity.pdbx_description
1 polymer ?
#
loop_
_entity_poly.entity_id
_entity_poly.type
_entity_poly.pdbx_seq_one_letter_code
_entity_poly.pdbx_strand_id
1 'polypeptide(L)'
;MDAAFPSTRLTSFADSHPLATAISAVISLGVIYFVVLLPLYNIYLHPLRKYPGPKLWAASQIPWFRSYLGGLYHITNRDLHEKYGPVVRVGPNELSFNGPDAWQSIMGHRKSGEAENGKAAFYAVPPLITGLNRTNHSRVRRLMSHGFSSAALREQESMIQGYIDLLIQRLHENSNQGALDICAWFNYATFDIIGDLTFGEPFGCLQQSAMHPWVQLIFANVKTSAIESALARFPVAKQLLPFFVSPKLVKQASESKELSKEKVSRRLELQDARLDLVHGMTAGKGGLTLTREELDRNSEGLIIAGSETTATALSGAMYMLTTHPEIMKTLSDEVRSAFASESEINSLNTARLPYLQAVLEETLRFFPPAPNSLPRITPPEGNIVLGDKIPGNTVLSIPHWAMYHSRSNFSRPDEFIPNRWLDDPTFANDRKECMNVFSFGPRNCIGKNLAYVEMRMFLARVVWNFDIELAAAKGVDGLDLVKLVDNSVQNHIDRFQASETMPPWLAQAVILNQISTSFTNEALTVERSKISRGILDNVLRKFETPLQVAALDFLAAEEANDVGDEMLWKAWVDWEVLRRLAYGLWLIDSQICLLFNYTPAVPTESPALQTPLPSHERMWERPCAESWKQEWDRTKKFESPTLREEMQSLYRLNPAGQEIGGFSFLLILFGFFRDQLFLKQANDLGLSGVINVDGKMISHMGHRPNPDLWRLLDPCRRTGAKRIKLATIQYYHVISIINRVPLRDLYAFAGWRVARSKQLDTIRRLLSWTTEHGDGAREIALHAAKLFHECKSHSSCGYQEPVAMLISSLALWMYNTSLSPYALERREGFQNQSVVTIRLDEDIDREEASEWVRTGKQARPFVPGVGDIHMPGGYSKVVTQAIDVLESVKEWKIGQLFSRALRERIIAFDTDNLQKN
;
A
#
# COMPACT_ATOMS: atom_id res chain seq x y z
N MET A 1 35.48 -18.46 -55.59
CA MET A 1 34.76 -19.74 -55.48
C MET A 1 33.74 -19.56 -54.39
N ASP A 2 32.54 -19.25 -54.85
CA ASP A 2 31.37 -18.82 -54.08
C ASP A 2 30.72 -19.99 -53.36
N ALA A 3 30.45 -19.81 -52.06
CA ALA A 3 29.53 -20.65 -51.30
C ALA A 3 28.20 -19.91 -51.17
N ALA A 4 27.29 -20.19 -52.11
CA ALA A 4 25.93 -19.68 -52.10
C ALA A 4 25.07 -20.44 -51.06
N PHE A 5 24.54 -19.71 -50.08
CA PHE A 5 23.51 -20.22 -49.17
C PHE A 5 22.16 -20.39 -49.90
N PRO A 6 21.37 -21.45 -49.63
CA PRO A 6 20.14 -21.74 -50.37
C PRO A 6 18.98 -20.85 -49.89
N SER A 7 18.60 -19.86 -50.70
CA SER A 7 17.43 -18.98 -50.50
C SER A 7 16.09 -19.59 -50.97
N THR A 8 16.07 -20.85 -51.39
CA THR A 8 14.98 -21.45 -52.18
C THR A 8 13.77 -21.98 -51.40
N ARG A 9 13.78 -22.00 -50.05
CA ARG A 9 12.61 -22.48 -49.27
C ARG A 9 11.59 -21.42 -48.90
N LEU A 10 11.95 -20.13 -48.90
CA LEU A 10 11.00 -19.04 -48.59
C LEU A 10 10.20 -18.61 -49.83
N THR A 11 10.77 -18.73 -51.02
CA THR A 11 10.12 -18.36 -52.28
C THR A 11 8.99 -19.33 -52.65
N SER A 12 9.15 -20.64 -52.44
CA SER A 12 8.11 -21.63 -52.79
C SER A 12 6.84 -21.54 -51.93
N PHE A 13 6.92 -20.99 -50.71
CA PHE A 13 5.75 -20.76 -49.86
C PHE A 13 4.99 -19.49 -50.25
N ALA A 14 5.72 -18.43 -50.65
CA ALA A 14 5.13 -17.19 -51.15
C ALA A 14 4.39 -17.38 -52.48
N ASP A 15 4.90 -18.25 -53.35
CA ASP A 15 4.29 -18.54 -54.67
C ASP A 15 3.01 -19.39 -54.57
N SER A 16 2.83 -20.15 -53.48
CA SER A 16 1.65 -21.02 -53.30
C SER A 16 0.50 -20.38 -52.52
N HIS A 17 0.76 -19.33 -51.73
CA HIS A 17 -0.23 -18.69 -50.84
C HIS A 17 -0.15 -17.14 -50.85
N PRO A 18 -0.31 -16.48 -52.02
CA PRO A 18 -0.06 -15.05 -52.20
C PRO A 18 -0.92 -14.16 -51.28
N LEU A 19 -2.14 -14.59 -50.95
CA LEU A 19 -3.03 -13.86 -50.02
C LEU A 19 -2.49 -13.87 -48.58
N ALA A 20 -1.96 -14.99 -48.09
CA ALA A 20 -1.41 -15.10 -46.75
C ALA A 20 -0.12 -14.27 -46.61
N THR A 21 0.72 -14.26 -47.64
CA THR A 21 1.93 -13.44 -47.70
C THR A 21 1.58 -11.94 -47.76
N ALA A 22 0.57 -11.56 -48.54
CA ALA A 22 0.08 -10.17 -48.58
C ALA A 22 -0.49 -9.72 -47.22
N ILE A 23 -1.29 -10.55 -46.56
CA ILE A 23 -1.83 -10.26 -45.21
C ILE A 23 -0.69 -10.11 -44.19
N SER A 24 0.28 -11.03 -44.19
CA SER A 24 1.44 -10.98 -43.31
C SER A 24 2.29 -9.72 -43.53
N ALA A 25 2.49 -9.32 -44.79
CA ALA A 25 3.18 -8.08 -45.14
C ALA A 25 2.44 -6.83 -44.65
N VAL A 26 1.12 -6.77 -44.83
CA VAL A 26 0.28 -5.67 -44.34
C VAL A 26 0.32 -5.58 -42.81
N ILE A 27 0.21 -6.72 -42.11
CA ILE A 27 0.32 -6.76 -40.64
C ILE A 27 1.71 -6.29 -40.20
N SER A 28 2.77 -6.77 -40.85
CA SER A 28 4.16 -6.40 -40.52
C SER A 28 4.41 -4.91 -40.73
N LEU A 29 3.95 -4.34 -41.86
CA LEU A 29 4.02 -2.90 -42.13
C LEU A 29 3.22 -2.08 -41.11
N GLY A 30 2.03 -2.57 -40.72
CA GLY A 30 1.22 -1.98 -39.66
C GLY A 30 1.96 -1.97 -38.32
N VAL A 31 2.56 -3.08 -37.92
CA VAL A 31 3.36 -3.20 -36.69
C VAL A 31 4.56 -2.25 -36.74
N ILE A 32 5.32 -2.21 -37.84
CA ILE A 32 6.45 -1.28 -37.99
C ILE A 32 5.98 0.17 -37.87
N TYR A 33 4.87 0.52 -38.51
CA TYR A 33 4.30 1.87 -38.42
C TYR A 33 3.92 2.23 -36.97
N PHE A 34 3.14 1.40 -36.29
CA PHE A 34 2.62 1.72 -34.94
C PHE A 34 3.65 1.55 -33.82
N VAL A 35 4.61 0.63 -33.95
CA VAL A 35 5.60 0.32 -32.89
C VAL A 35 6.90 1.09 -33.08
N VAL A 36 7.26 1.47 -34.30
CA VAL A 36 8.54 2.13 -34.61
C VAL A 36 8.34 3.55 -35.14
N LEU A 37 7.72 3.69 -36.31
CA LEU A 37 7.69 4.98 -37.02
C LEU A 37 6.89 6.05 -36.26
N LEU A 38 5.69 5.70 -35.79
CA LEU A 38 4.82 6.63 -35.08
C LEU A 38 5.41 7.08 -33.73
N PRO A 39 5.94 6.19 -32.87
CA PRO A 39 6.71 6.59 -31.68
C PRO A 39 7.89 7.52 -31.96
N LEU A 40 8.68 7.23 -33.00
CA LEU A 40 9.82 8.07 -33.38
C LEU A 40 9.37 9.46 -33.84
N TYR A 41 8.34 9.52 -34.69
CA TYR A 41 7.72 10.79 -35.08
C TYR A 41 7.23 11.56 -33.85
N ASN A 42 6.49 10.88 -32.96
CA ASN A 42 5.91 11.50 -31.78
C ASN A 42 6.97 12.08 -30.83
N ILE A 43 8.11 11.42 -30.67
CA ILE A 43 9.21 11.89 -29.82
C ILE A 43 9.98 13.04 -30.49
N TYR A 44 10.40 12.87 -31.75
CA TYR A 44 11.41 13.74 -32.36
C TYR A 44 10.87 14.80 -33.31
N LEU A 45 9.73 14.57 -33.95
CA LEU A 45 9.20 15.42 -35.01
C LEU A 45 7.86 16.07 -34.67
N HIS A 46 7.14 15.56 -33.66
CA HIS A 46 5.85 16.10 -33.27
C HIS A 46 5.93 17.57 -32.85
N PRO A 47 4.94 18.42 -33.18
CA PRO A 47 4.92 19.83 -32.79
C PRO A 47 5.05 20.07 -31.28
N LEU A 48 4.58 19.12 -30.46
CA LEU A 48 4.68 19.18 -29.00
C LEU A 48 6.04 18.72 -28.42
N ARG A 49 7.04 18.40 -29.27
CA ARG A 49 8.37 17.93 -28.81
C ARG A 49 9.11 18.91 -27.89
N LYS A 50 8.75 20.21 -27.96
CA LYS A 50 9.35 21.27 -27.12
C LYS A 50 8.92 21.19 -25.65
N TYR A 51 7.78 20.54 -25.36
CA TYR A 51 7.26 20.42 -24.00
C TYR A 51 7.92 19.23 -23.28
N PRO A 52 8.32 19.40 -22.01
CA PRO A 52 8.97 18.35 -21.25
C PRO A 52 8.00 17.22 -20.89
N GLY A 53 8.51 16.00 -20.72
CA GLY A 53 7.72 14.84 -20.30
C GLY A 53 8.43 13.52 -20.59
N PRO A 54 7.94 12.39 -20.06
CA PRO A 54 8.55 11.10 -20.29
C PRO A 54 8.44 10.68 -21.77
N LYS A 55 9.53 10.17 -22.34
CA LYS A 55 9.57 9.74 -23.76
C LYS A 55 8.53 8.66 -24.11
N LEU A 56 8.24 7.74 -23.19
CA LEU A 56 7.22 6.69 -23.42
C LEU A 56 5.80 7.26 -23.52
N TRP A 57 5.50 8.32 -22.77
CA TRP A 57 4.22 9.01 -22.80
C TRP A 57 4.11 9.90 -24.04
N ALA A 58 5.21 10.53 -24.46
CA ALA A 58 5.27 11.19 -25.75
C ALA A 58 5.08 10.21 -26.91
N ALA A 59 5.66 9.00 -26.83
CA ALA A 59 5.59 7.98 -27.88
C ALA A 59 4.18 7.42 -28.10
N SER A 60 3.45 7.10 -27.03
CA SER A 60 2.15 6.42 -27.11
C SER A 60 1.22 6.73 -25.94
N GLN A 61 -0.08 6.45 -26.11
CA GLN A 61 -1.10 6.57 -25.06
C GLN A 61 -1.13 5.38 -24.07
N ILE A 62 -0.26 4.38 -24.24
CA ILE A 62 -0.27 3.15 -23.42
C ILE A 62 0.06 3.43 -21.94
N PRO A 63 1.09 4.23 -21.59
CA PRO A 63 1.37 4.55 -20.19
C PRO A 63 0.23 5.29 -19.51
N TRP A 64 -0.41 6.22 -20.23
CA TRP A 64 -1.62 6.90 -19.77
C TRP A 64 -2.74 5.91 -19.49
N PHE A 65 -3.04 5.02 -20.44
CA PHE A 65 -4.10 4.02 -20.33
C PHE A 65 -3.89 3.10 -19.13
N ARG A 66 -2.67 2.59 -18.94
CA ARG A 66 -2.31 1.77 -17.78
C ARG A 66 -2.47 2.54 -16.47
N SER A 67 -2.03 3.79 -16.42
CA SER A 67 -2.13 4.61 -15.20
C SER A 67 -3.59 5.00 -14.88
N TYR A 68 -4.39 5.26 -15.91
CA TYR A 68 -5.81 5.63 -15.79
C TYR A 68 -6.66 4.46 -15.33
N LEU A 69 -6.57 3.31 -16.01
CA LEU A 69 -7.31 2.11 -15.60
C LEU A 69 -6.81 1.52 -14.27
N GLY A 70 -5.54 1.76 -13.93
CA GLY A 70 -4.98 1.39 -12.63
C GLY A 70 -5.42 2.30 -11.48
N GLY A 71 -6.20 3.37 -11.72
CA GLY A 71 -6.66 4.31 -10.69
C GLY A 71 -5.61 5.29 -10.17
N LEU A 72 -4.35 5.18 -10.59
CA LEU A 72 -3.21 5.96 -10.06
C LEU A 72 -2.89 7.22 -10.88
N TYR A 73 -3.69 7.57 -11.88
CA TYR A 73 -3.39 8.67 -12.79
C TYR A 73 -3.20 10.04 -12.12
N HIS A 74 -3.96 10.32 -11.06
CA HIS A 74 -3.84 11.55 -10.29
C HIS A 74 -2.46 11.65 -9.58
N ILE A 75 -1.98 10.57 -8.97
CA ILE A 75 -0.64 10.48 -8.35
C ILE A 75 0.44 10.60 -9.42
N THR A 76 0.32 9.84 -10.50
CA THR A 76 1.27 9.90 -11.62
C THR A 76 1.40 11.32 -12.17
N ASN A 77 0.29 12.07 -12.32
CA ASN A 77 0.37 13.46 -12.78
C ASN A 77 1.11 14.37 -11.81
N ARG A 78 0.88 14.22 -10.51
CA ARG A 78 1.62 14.99 -9.50
C ARG A 78 3.12 14.75 -9.65
N ASP A 79 3.54 13.49 -9.68
CA ASP A 79 4.95 13.11 -9.78
C ASP A 79 5.58 13.60 -11.10
N LEU A 80 4.81 13.60 -12.19
CA LEU A 80 5.24 14.16 -13.48
C LEU A 80 5.43 15.68 -13.40
N HIS A 81 4.51 16.41 -12.77
CA HIS A 81 4.64 17.85 -12.59
C HIS A 81 5.77 18.25 -11.64
N GLU A 82 5.98 17.48 -10.57
CA GLU A 82 7.13 17.67 -9.67
C GLU A 82 8.47 17.49 -10.39
N LYS A 83 8.53 16.56 -11.36
CA LYS A 83 9.75 16.26 -12.12
C LYS A 83 10.00 17.19 -13.31
N TYR A 84 8.96 17.49 -14.08
CA TYR A 84 9.08 18.14 -15.40
C TYR A 84 8.61 19.60 -15.40
N GLY A 85 7.96 20.07 -14.34
CA GLY A 85 7.54 21.47 -14.17
C GLY A 85 6.05 21.72 -14.46
N PRO A 86 5.66 22.99 -14.66
CA PRO A 86 4.25 23.41 -14.66
C PRO A 86 3.45 22.98 -15.90
N VAL A 87 4.10 22.68 -17.02
CA VAL A 87 3.47 22.20 -18.26
C VAL A 87 4.19 20.94 -18.71
N VAL A 88 3.46 19.82 -18.80
CA VAL A 88 4.04 18.50 -19.08
C VAL A 88 3.29 17.80 -20.20
N ARG A 89 4.03 17.20 -21.13
CA ARG A 89 3.49 16.34 -22.18
C ARG A 89 3.17 14.96 -21.61
N VAL A 90 1.88 14.68 -21.42
CA VAL A 90 1.32 13.45 -20.83
C VAL A 90 0.64 12.55 -21.86
N GLY A 91 1.00 12.72 -23.13
CA GLY A 91 0.54 11.89 -24.24
C GLY A 91 1.14 12.37 -25.55
N PRO A 92 0.97 11.63 -26.67
CA PRO A 92 1.43 12.07 -27.97
C PRO A 92 0.89 13.45 -28.34
N ASN A 93 -0.40 13.70 -28.09
CA ASN A 93 -1.05 14.96 -28.39
C ASN A 93 -1.77 15.56 -27.17
N GLU A 94 -1.18 15.44 -25.98
CA GLU A 94 -1.78 15.90 -24.72
C GLU A 94 -0.77 16.66 -23.85
N LEU A 95 -1.20 17.81 -23.35
CA LEU A 95 -0.46 18.65 -22.39
C LEU A 95 -1.27 18.79 -21.10
N SER A 96 -0.62 18.55 -19.97
CA SER A 96 -1.13 18.78 -18.63
C SER A 96 -0.55 20.07 -18.05
N PHE A 97 -1.37 20.85 -17.34
CA PHE A 97 -1.05 22.17 -16.81
C PHE A 97 -1.33 22.24 -15.30
N ASN A 98 -0.35 22.67 -14.51
CA ASN A 98 -0.39 22.66 -13.05
C ASN A 98 -0.42 24.06 -12.39
N GLY A 99 -0.52 25.13 -13.18
CA GLY A 99 -0.57 26.51 -12.69
C GLY A 99 -1.98 27.12 -12.74
N PRO A 100 -2.36 28.04 -11.84
CA PRO A 100 -3.71 28.60 -11.75
C PRO A 100 -4.11 29.39 -12.99
N ASP A 101 -3.16 30.02 -13.67
CA ASP A 101 -3.39 30.79 -14.90
C ASP A 101 -3.96 29.92 -16.04
N ALA A 102 -3.74 28.60 -15.97
CA ALA A 102 -4.26 27.64 -16.94
C ALA A 102 -5.80 27.60 -16.94
N TRP A 103 -6.45 27.85 -15.80
CA TRP A 103 -7.91 27.84 -15.70
C TRP A 103 -8.56 28.82 -16.65
N GLN A 104 -8.17 30.10 -16.56
CA GLN A 104 -8.68 31.15 -17.44
C GLN A 104 -8.25 30.89 -18.88
N SER A 105 -6.98 30.54 -19.11
CA SER A 105 -6.45 30.36 -20.46
C SER A 105 -6.99 29.14 -21.21
N ILE A 106 -7.48 28.11 -20.52
CA ILE A 106 -7.98 26.87 -21.12
C ILE A 106 -9.51 26.83 -21.10
N MET A 107 -10.13 27.16 -19.95
CA MET A 107 -11.55 26.96 -19.68
C MET A 107 -12.35 28.25 -19.46
N GLY A 108 -11.70 29.41 -19.42
CA GLY A 108 -12.32 30.70 -19.18
C GLY A 108 -13.27 31.16 -20.29
N HIS A 109 -14.00 32.24 -20.00
CA HIS A 109 -14.88 32.90 -20.97
C HIS A 109 -14.08 33.46 -22.14
N ARG A 110 -14.60 33.29 -23.37
CA ARG A 110 -14.00 33.77 -24.61
C ARG A 110 -14.74 34.97 -25.16
N LYS A 111 -14.01 35.94 -25.69
CA LYS A 111 -14.61 37.10 -26.37
C LYS A 111 -15.35 36.66 -27.64
N SER A 112 -16.22 37.51 -28.15
CA SER A 112 -16.90 37.26 -29.42
C SER A 112 -15.85 37.12 -30.53
N GLY A 113 -15.95 36.05 -31.34
CA GLY A 113 -14.99 35.73 -32.40
C GLY A 113 -13.77 34.92 -31.99
N GLU A 114 -13.49 34.75 -30.68
CA GLU A 114 -12.42 33.87 -30.21
C GLU A 114 -12.88 32.41 -30.18
N ALA A 115 -12.04 31.51 -30.71
CA ALA A 115 -12.29 30.08 -30.68
C ALA A 115 -12.17 29.53 -29.24
N GLU A 116 -13.14 28.70 -28.84
CA GLU A 116 -13.11 28.01 -27.54
C GLU A 116 -12.32 26.70 -27.63
N ASN A 117 -11.74 26.27 -26.51
CA ASN A 117 -11.27 24.89 -26.40
C ASN A 117 -12.48 24.00 -26.09
N GLY A 118 -12.88 23.19 -27.07
CA GLY A 118 -14.02 22.27 -26.94
C GLY A 118 -13.77 21.16 -25.92
N LYS A 119 -14.78 20.34 -25.62
CA LYS A 119 -14.57 19.07 -24.90
C LYS A 119 -13.86 18.07 -25.82
N ALA A 120 -12.90 17.33 -25.29
CA ALA A 120 -12.28 16.25 -26.06
C ALA A 120 -13.33 15.17 -26.40
N ALA A 121 -13.36 14.70 -27.65
CA ALA A 121 -14.40 13.81 -28.16
C ALA A 121 -14.47 12.47 -27.40
N PHE A 122 -13.34 11.95 -26.91
CA PHE A 122 -13.29 10.73 -26.10
C PHE A 122 -13.87 10.90 -24.68
N TYR A 123 -14.18 12.13 -24.26
CA TYR A 123 -14.73 12.46 -22.94
C TYR A 123 -16.14 13.06 -23.03
N ALA A 124 -16.52 13.60 -24.19
CA ALA A 124 -17.84 14.20 -24.39
C ALA A 124 -18.92 13.12 -24.55
N VAL A 125 -20.07 13.31 -23.88
CA VAL A 125 -21.22 12.38 -23.94
C VAL A 125 -22.50 13.12 -24.40
N PRO A 126 -22.64 13.53 -25.67
CA PRO A 126 -23.87 14.18 -26.14
C PRO A 126 -25.09 13.23 -26.07
N PRO A 127 -26.33 13.73 -25.86
CA PRO A 127 -26.72 15.13 -25.69
C PRO A 127 -26.67 15.65 -24.23
N LEU A 128 -26.04 14.94 -23.30
CA LEU A 128 -25.81 15.44 -21.93
C LEU A 128 -25.05 16.77 -21.98
N ILE A 129 -25.42 17.73 -21.11
CA ILE A 129 -24.83 19.08 -21.06
C ILE A 129 -23.30 19.06 -21.05
N THR A 130 -22.69 18.08 -20.39
CA THR A 130 -21.22 17.95 -20.28
C THR A 130 -20.53 17.66 -21.61
N GLY A 131 -21.25 17.13 -22.62
CA GLY A 131 -20.74 16.79 -23.96
C GLY A 131 -21.10 17.78 -25.07
N LEU A 132 -21.89 18.81 -24.81
CA LEU A 132 -22.40 19.71 -25.85
C LEU A 132 -21.35 20.71 -26.37
N ASN A 133 -21.52 21.19 -27.60
CA ASN A 133 -20.77 22.32 -28.15
C ASN A 133 -21.18 23.65 -27.47
N ARG A 134 -20.46 24.75 -27.73
CA ARG A 134 -20.72 26.08 -27.13
C ARG A 134 -22.18 26.51 -27.18
N THR A 135 -22.79 26.44 -28.36
CA THR A 135 -24.13 26.95 -28.64
C THR A 135 -25.19 26.14 -27.92
N ASN A 136 -25.16 24.81 -28.07
CA ASN A 136 -26.12 23.91 -27.41
C ASN A 136 -25.91 23.90 -25.89
N HIS A 137 -24.67 23.91 -25.42
CA HIS A 137 -24.38 24.03 -23.98
C HIS A 137 -24.99 25.31 -23.40
N SER A 138 -24.84 26.45 -24.07
CA SER A 138 -25.38 27.73 -23.57
C SER A 138 -26.91 27.70 -23.48
N ARG A 139 -27.60 27.11 -24.47
CA ARG A 139 -29.06 26.92 -24.46
C ARG A 139 -29.49 26.01 -23.29
N VAL A 140 -28.93 24.81 -23.20
CA VAL A 140 -29.29 23.83 -22.16
C VAL A 140 -28.96 24.36 -20.78
N ARG A 141 -27.77 24.96 -20.59
CA ARG A 141 -27.36 25.57 -19.33
C ARG A 141 -28.33 26.64 -18.87
N ARG A 142 -28.80 27.51 -19.78
CA ARG A 142 -29.75 28.59 -19.43
C ARG A 142 -31.07 28.02 -18.90
N LEU A 143 -31.60 26.96 -19.52
CA LEU A 143 -32.81 26.28 -19.08
C LEU A 143 -32.63 25.63 -17.70
N MET A 144 -31.56 24.84 -17.54
CA MET A 144 -31.30 24.12 -16.29
C MET A 144 -30.97 25.05 -15.10
N SER A 145 -30.32 26.19 -15.33
CA SER A 145 -29.79 27.04 -14.23
C SER A 145 -30.87 27.64 -13.33
N HIS A 146 -32.14 27.70 -13.78
CA HIS A 146 -33.24 28.21 -12.97
C HIS A 146 -33.46 27.38 -11.70
N GLY A 147 -33.44 26.04 -11.82
CA GLY A 147 -33.61 25.11 -10.68
C GLY A 147 -32.43 25.12 -9.69
N PHE A 148 -31.26 25.63 -10.09
CA PHE A 148 -30.07 25.73 -9.24
C PHE A 148 -29.79 27.15 -8.73
N SER A 149 -30.74 28.07 -8.93
CA SER A 149 -30.61 29.45 -8.43
C SER A 149 -30.71 29.49 -6.91
N SER A 150 -30.06 30.46 -6.27
CA SER A 150 -30.16 30.62 -4.80
C SER A 150 -31.58 30.84 -4.30
N ALA A 151 -32.48 31.35 -5.14
CA ALA A 151 -33.90 31.48 -4.81
C ALA A 151 -34.59 30.10 -4.77
N ALA A 152 -34.41 29.29 -5.83
CA ALA A 152 -34.96 27.93 -5.89
C ALA A 152 -34.44 27.04 -4.75
N LEU A 153 -33.15 27.15 -4.42
CA LEU A 153 -32.56 26.38 -3.32
C LEU A 153 -33.15 26.73 -1.95
N ARG A 154 -33.51 28.01 -1.71
CA ARG A 154 -34.20 28.40 -0.47
C ARG A 154 -35.63 27.85 -0.40
N GLU A 155 -36.32 27.80 -1.52
CA GLU A 155 -37.68 27.22 -1.59
C GLU A 155 -37.66 25.70 -1.36
N GLN A 156 -36.59 25.01 -1.77
CA GLN A 156 -36.39 23.57 -1.58
C GLN A 156 -35.74 23.21 -0.24
N GLU A 157 -35.32 24.20 0.57
CA GLU A 157 -34.55 23.95 1.78
C GLU A 157 -35.30 23.11 2.82
N SER A 158 -36.60 23.34 3.00
CA SER A 158 -37.42 22.58 3.96
C SER A 158 -37.46 21.09 3.62
N MET A 159 -37.45 20.74 2.34
CA MET A 159 -37.38 19.34 1.89
C MET A 159 -36.00 18.74 2.17
N ILE A 160 -34.92 19.47 1.89
CA ILE A 160 -33.55 19.04 2.21
C ILE A 160 -33.39 18.83 3.72
N GLN A 161 -33.91 19.75 4.54
CA GLN A 161 -33.94 19.62 6.00
C GLN A 161 -34.67 18.34 6.43
N GLY A 162 -35.83 18.04 5.85
CA GLY A 162 -36.58 16.82 6.17
C GLY A 162 -35.80 15.52 5.93
N TYR A 163 -34.99 15.44 4.86
CA TYR A 163 -34.12 14.28 4.63
C TYR A 163 -32.93 14.24 5.58
N ILE A 164 -32.37 15.39 5.97
CA ILE A 164 -31.31 15.46 6.97
C ILE A 164 -31.85 15.07 8.35
N ASP A 165 -33.05 15.52 8.72
CA ASP A 165 -33.73 15.12 9.96
C ASP A 165 -33.94 13.60 9.98
N LEU A 166 -34.41 13.02 8.86
CA LEU A 166 -34.56 11.58 8.72
C LEU A 166 -33.21 10.84 8.83
N LEU A 167 -32.14 11.38 8.24
CA LEU A 167 -30.80 10.81 8.40
C LEU A 167 -30.38 10.80 9.88
N ILE A 168 -30.49 11.93 10.58
CA ILE A 168 -30.12 12.03 12.00
C ILE A 168 -30.95 11.07 12.85
N GLN A 169 -32.27 11.00 12.61
CA GLN A 169 -33.15 10.03 13.26
C GLN A 169 -32.65 8.59 13.05
N ARG A 170 -32.38 8.20 11.80
CA ARG A 170 -31.90 6.85 11.48
C ARG A 170 -30.54 6.56 12.09
N LEU A 171 -29.64 7.54 12.15
CA LEU A 171 -28.35 7.38 12.81
C LEU A 171 -28.53 7.14 14.32
N HIS A 172 -29.41 7.85 15.01
CA HIS A 172 -29.73 7.57 16.42
C HIS A 172 -30.33 6.19 16.65
N GLU A 173 -31.22 5.73 15.76
CA GLU A 173 -31.83 4.40 15.85
C GLU A 173 -30.81 3.26 15.69
N ASN A 174 -29.74 3.50 14.91
CA ASN A 174 -28.76 2.48 14.54
C ASN A 174 -27.42 2.60 15.29
N SER A 175 -27.11 3.74 15.93
CA SER A 175 -25.82 3.97 16.58
C SER A 175 -25.52 2.99 17.72
N ASN A 176 -26.56 2.45 18.37
CA ASN A 176 -26.41 1.47 19.44
C ASN A 176 -26.20 0.02 18.95
N GLN A 177 -26.34 -0.22 17.63
CA GLN A 177 -26.28 -1.55 17.03
C GLN A 177 -24.86 -1.94 16.56
N GLY A 178 -23.89 -1.04 16.72
CA GLY A 178 -22.50 -1.23 16.35
C GLY A 178 -21.97 -0.14 15.43
N ALA A 179 -20.80 -0.38 14.82
CA ALA A 179 -20.20 0.55 13.87
C ALA A 179 -21.06 0.67 12.60
N LEU A 180 -21.29 1.92 12.16
CA LEU A 180 -22.06 2.23 10.96
C LEU A 180 -21.15 2.63 9.80
N ASP A 181 -21.50 2.19 8.59
CA ASP A 181 -20.89 2.69 7.36
C ASP A 181 -21.49 4.07 7.01
N ILE A 182 -20.82 5.13 7.45
CA ILE A 182 -21.29 6.50 7.21
C ILE A 182 -21.32 6.86 5.71
N CYS A 183 -20.49 6.22 4.88
CA CYS A 183 -20.49 6.45 3.44
C CYS A 183 -21.81 5.97 2.82
N ALA A 184 -22.31 4.81 3.25
CA ALA A 184 -23.62 4.31 2.85
C ALA A 184 -24.74 5.29 3.25
N TRP A 185 -24.71 5.79 4.49
CA TRP A 185 -25.72 6.73 5.00
C TRP A 185 -25.75 8.07 4.24
N PHE A 186 -24.58 8.64 3.91
CA PHE A 186 -24.52 9.83 3.06
C PHE A 186 -25.01 9.57 1.64
N ASN A 187 -24.72 8.40 1.07
CA ASN A 187 -25.30 8.03 -0.21
C ASN A 187 -26.82 7.90 -0.11
N TYR A 188 -27.37 7.28 0.93
CA TYR A 188 -28.83 7.16 1.10
C TYR A 188 -29.51 8.53 1.10
N ALA A 189 -28.98 9.47 1.87
CA ALA A 189 -29.55 10.81 1.98
C ALA A 189 -29.43 11.60 0.66
N THR A 190 -28.24 11.62 0.07
CA THR A 190 -27.99 12.40 -1.16
C THR A 190 -28.74 11.84 -2.37
N PHE A 191 -28.92 10.52 -2.47
CA PHE A 191 -29.76 9.91 -3.51
C PHE A 191 -31.24 10.25 -3.32
N ASP A 192 -31.77 10.19 -2.10
CA ASP A 192 -33.17 10.56 -1.85
C ASP A 192 -33.40 12.05 -2.15
N ILE A 193 -32.50 12.94 -1.72
CA ILE A 193 -32.59 14.38 -2.01
C ILE A 193 -32.55 14.65 -3.52
N ILE A 194 -31.57 14.13 -4.26
CA ILE A 194 -31.47 14.43 -5.70
C ILE A 194 -32.59 13.73 -6.49
N GLY A 195 -33.04 12.55 -6.05
CA GLY A 195 -34.18 11.85 -6.61
C GLY A 195 -35.45 12.69 -6.50
N ASP A 196 -35.69 13.25 -5.32
CA ASP A 196 -36.85 14.09 -5.07
C ASP A 196 -36.76 15.46 -5.77
N LEU A 197 -35.55 16.06 -5.81
CA LEU A 197 -35.27 17.28 -6.58
C LEU A 197 -35.36 17.10 -8.10
N THR A 198 -35.21 15.88 -8.62
CA THR A 198 -35.20 15.65 -10.08
C THR A 198 -36.51 15.05 -10.56
N PHE A 199 -37.02 14.01 -9.88
CA PHE A 199 -38.19 13.24 -10.30
C PHE A 199 -39.45 13.55 -9.49
N GLY A 200 -39.36 14.41 -8.47
CA GLY A 200 -40.48 14.70 -7.58
C GLY A 200 -40.85 13.53 -6.66
N GLU A 201 -40.02 12.48 -6.61
CA GLU A 201 -40.15 11.34 -5.70
C GLU A 201 -38.77 10.85 -5.22
N PRO A 202 -38.58 10.53 -3.92
CA PRO A 202 -37.35 9.92 -3.42
C PRO A 202 -37.21 8.45 -3.83
N PHE A 203 -36.04 7.85 -3.59
CA PHE A 203 -35.81 6.41 -3.79
C PHE A 203 -36.22 5.57 -2.59
N GLY A 204 -36.35 6.19 -1.42
CA GLY A 204 -36.67 5.49 -0.18
C GLY A 204 -35.44 4.90 0.51
N CYS A 205 -34.22 5.34 0.18
CA CYS A 205 -32.99 4.73 0.68
C CYS A 205 -32.86 4.92 2.20
N LEU A 206 -33.14 6.13 2.71
CA LEU A 206 -33.11 6.42 4.15
C LEU A 206 -34.23 5.69 4.90
N GLN A 207 -35.44 5.64 4.34
CA GLN A 207 -36.56 4.93 4.95
C GLN A 207 -36.26 3.43 5.08
N GLN A 208 -35.63 2.83 4.08
CA GLN A 208 -35.31 1.39 4.07
C GLN A 208 -33.95 1.08 4.71
N SER A 209 -33.14 2.09 5.02
CA SER A 209 -31.75 1.94 5.47
C SER A 209 -30.91 1.05 4.52
N ALA A 210 -31.21 1.11 3.23
CA ALA A 210 -30.63 0.25 2.21
C ALA A 210 -30.55 0.97 0.86
N MET A 211 -29.51 0.66 0.08
CA MET A 211 -29.34 1.25 -1.25
C MET A 211 -30.40 0.72 -2.21
N HIS A 212 -31.14 1.62 -2.86
CA HIS A 212 -32.12 1.22 -3.87
C HIS A 212 -31.42 0.48 -5.04
N PRO A 213 -31.96 -0.65 -5.55
CA PRO A 213 -31.30 -1.45 -6.59
C PRO A 213 -30.90 -0.65 -7.84
N TRP A 214 -31.74 0.30 -8.26
CA TRP A 214 -31.42 1.18 -9.40
C TRP A 214 -30.15 2.03 -9.17
N VAL A 215 -29.90 2.48 -7.94
CA VAL A 215 -28.71 3.27 -7.60
C VAL A 215 -27.43 2.44 -7.79
N GLN A 216 -27.48 1.14 -7.49
CA GLN A 216 -26.34 0.26 -7.75
C GLN A 216 -26.03 0.13 -9.25
N LEU A 217 -27.06 0.17 -10.11
CA LEU A 217 -26.90 0.12 -11.57
C LEU A 217 -26.24 1.40 -12.13
N ILE A 218 -26.42 2.54 -11.46
CA ILE A 218 -25.77 3.80 -11.85
C ILE A 218 -24.24 3.69 -11.79
N PHE A 219 -23.67 3.01 -10.78
CA PHE A 219 -22.22 2.81 -10.70
C PHE A 219 -21.66 1.95 -11.86
N ALA A 220 -22.47 1.05 -12.43
CA ALA A 220 -22.09 0.29 -13.61
C ALA A 220 -21.95 1.18 -14.86
N ASN A 221 -22.80 2.20 -15.00
CA ASN A 221 -22.68 3.21 -16.06
C ASN A 221 -21.34 3.96 -15.96
N VAL A 222 -20.97 4.43 -14.77
CA VAL A 222 -19.72 5.18 -14.55
C VAL A 222 -18.49 4.36 -14.96
N LYS A 223 -18.42 3.08 -14.54
CA LYS A 223 -17.32 2.17 -14.90
C LYS A 223 -17.25 1.92 -16.41
N THR A 224 -18.40 1.67 -17.04
CA THR A 224 -18.47 1.44 -18.49
C THR A 224 -17.99 2.68 -19.26
N SER A 225 -18.49 3.86 -18.91
CA SER A 225 -18.11 5.12 -19.54
C SER A 225 -16.62 5.44 -19.36
N ALA A 226 -16.02 5.09 -18.22
CA ALA A 226 -14.58 5.27 -18.01
C ALA A 226 -13.74 4.39 -18.96
N ILE A 227 -14.13 3.13 -19.17
CA ILE A 227 -13.46 2.20 -20.09
C ILE A 227 -13.65 2.65 -21.54
N GLU A 228 -14.88 3.00 -21.93
CA GLU A 228 -15.19 3.52 -23.26
C GLU A 228 -14.37 4.78 -23.58
N SER A 229 -14.29 5.72 -22.62
CA SER A 229 -13.49 6.94 -22.77
C SER A 229 -12.00 6.64 -22.92
N ALA A 230 -11.49 5.63 -22.21
CA ALA A 230 -10.09 5.21 -22.30
C ALA A 230 -9.78 4.55 -23.65
N LEU A 231 -10.67 3.69 -24.15
CA LEU A 231 -10.52 3.03 -25.45
C LEU A 231 -10.70 3.99 -26.63
N ALA A 232 -11.58 4.99 -26.50
CA ALA A 232 -11.82 6.01 -27.53
C ALA A 232 -10.58 6.87 -27.83
N ARG A 233 -9.55 6.84 -26.98
CA ARG A 233 -8.25 7.49 -27.24
C ARG A 233 -7.38 6.71 -28.24
N PHE A 234 -7.75 5.48 -28.59
CA PHE A 234 -7.06 4.66 -29.58
C PHE A 234 -7.90 4.58 -30.87
N PRO A 235 -7.36 5.00 -32.03
CA PRO A 235 -8.13 5.10 -33.28
C PRO A 235 -8.83 3.82 -33.75
N VAL A 236 -8.33 2.63 -33.35
CA VAL A 236 -8.81 1.32 -33.82
C VAL A 236 -9.39 0.46 -32.69
N ALA A 237 -9.39 0.94 -31.43
CA ALA A 237 -9.74 0.10 -30.28
C ALA A 237 -11.24 0.03 -29.93
N LYS A 238 -12.12 0.77 -30.63
CA LYS A 238 -13.56 0.68 -30.38
C LYS A 238 -14.12 -0.73 -30.62
N GLN A 239 -13.55 -1.46 -31.59
CA GLN A 239 -13.89 -2.86 -31.87
C GLN A 239 -13.42 -3.82 -30.78
N LEU A 240 -12.52 -3.38 -29.89
CA LEU A 240 -12.00 -4.17 -28.79
C LEU A 240 -12.82 -4.03 -27.49
N LEU A 241 -13.82 -3.13 -27.46
CA LEU A 241 -14.69 -2.90 -26.30
C LEU A 241 -15.28 -4.19 -25.68
N PRO A 242 -15.75 -5.19 -26.47
CA PRO A 242 -16.29 -6.43 -25.91
C PRO A 242 -15.28 -7.27 -25.12
N PHE A 243 -13.97 -7.07 -25.34
CA PHE A 243 -12.92 -7.78 -24.60
C PHE A 243 -12.61 -7.14 -23.24
N PHE A 244 -12.95 -5.85 -23.06
CA PHE A 244 -12.66 -5.09 -21.85
C PHE A 244 -13.89 -4.86 -20.95
N VAL A 245 -15.10 -4.98 -21.49
CA VAL A 245 -16.35 -4.74 -20.78
C VAL A 245 -17.19 -6.01 -20.76
N SER A 246 -17.62 -6.45 -19.57
CA SER A 246 -18.44 -7.64 -19.45
C SER A 246 -19.87 -7.41 -19.99
N PRO A 247 -20.49 -8.41 -20.64
CA PRO A 247 -21.89 -8.29 -21.10
C PRO A 247 -22.87 -7.93 -19.97
N LYS A 248 -22.60 -8.39 -18.74
CA LYS A 248 -23.37 -8.03 -17.55
C LYS A 248 -23.35 -6.52 -17.29
N LEU A 249 -22.17 -5.90 -17.37
CA LEU A 249 -22.02 -4.46 -17.13
C LEU A 249 -22.75 -3.64 -18.20
N VAL A 250 -22.67 -4.06 -19.47
CA VAL A 250 -23.42 -3.43 -20.58
C VAL A 250 -24.93 -3.54 -20.36
N LYS A 251 -25.42 -4.71 -19.94
CA LYS A 251 -26.84 -4.92 -19.65
C LYS A 251 -27.31 -4.03 -18.49
N GLN A 252 -26.58 -4.00 -17.38
CA GLN A 252 -26.89 -3.15 -16.22
C GLN A 252 -26.89 -1.66 -16.59
N ALA A 253 -25.95 -1.24 -17.43
CA ALA A 253 -25.89 0.12 -17.95
C ALA A 253 -27.13 0.47 -18.80
N SER A 254 -27.60 -0.47 -19.62
CA SER A 254 -28.84 -0.30 -20.40
C SER A 254 -30.08 -0.24 -19.51
N GLU A 255 -30.20 -1.11 -18.52
CA GLU A 255 -31.33 -1.14 -17.57
C GLU A 255 -31.42 0.18 -16.78
N SER A 256 -30.29 0.70 -16.32
CA SER A 256 -30.24 1.99 -15.62
C SER A 256 -30.79 3.14 -16.46
N LYS A 257 -30.48 3.16 -17.76
CA LYS A 257 -30.95 4.19 -18.71
C LYS A 257 -32.46 4.12 -18.92
N GLU A 258 -33.03 2.91 -19.06
CA GLU A 258 -34.46 2.76 -19.25
C GLU A 258 -35.26 3.16 -18.01
N LEU A 259 -34.80 2.77 -16.82
CA LEU A 259 -35.42 3.19 -15.55
C LEU A 259 -35.39 4.72 -15.36
N SER A 260 -34.30 5.39 -15.80
CA SER A 260 -34.24 6.85 -15.79
C SER A 260 -35.32 7.48 -16.66
N LYS A 261 -35.55 6.94 -17.88
CA LYS A 261 -36.58 7.45 -18.80
C LYS A 261 -37.98 7.22 -18.27
N GLU A 262 -38.22 6.08 -17.62
CA GLU A 262 -39.50 5.78 -16.98
C GLU A 262 -39.83 6.81 -15.90
N LYS A 263 -38.88 7.12 -15.01
CA LYS A 263 -39.05 8.13 -13.96
C LYS A 263 -39.28 9.54 -14.52
N VAL A 264 -38.56 9.93 -15.57
CA VAL A 264 -38.84 11.21 -16.25
C VAL A 264 -40.25 11.22 -16.84
N SER A 265 -40.69 10.13 -17.47
CA SER A 265 -42.05 10.02 -18.01
C SER A 265 -43.09 10.22 -16.91
N ARG A 266 -42.95 9.49 -15.81
CA ARG A 266 -43.85 9.59 -14.65
C ARG A 266 -43.87 11.00 -14.07
N ARG A 267 -42.71 11.65 -13.95
CA ARG A 267 -42.64 13.04 -13.49
C ARG A 267 -43.39 14.00 -14.41
N LEU A 268 -43.33 13.80 -15.73
CA LEU A 268 -44.05 14.63 -16.70
C LEU A 268 -45.58 14.42 -16.66
N GLU A 269 -46.04 13.26 -16.20
CA GLU A 269 -47.46 12.95 -16.00
C GLU A 269 -48.04 13.60 -14.74
N LEU A 270 -47.20 13.85 -13.72
CA LEU A 270 -47.57 14.56 -12.50
C LEU A 270 -47.84 16.03 -12.82
N GLN A 271 -49.11 16.41 -12.98
CA GLN A 271 -49.57 17.80 -13.19
C GLN A 271 -49.54 18.63 -11.89
N ASP A 272 -48.45 18.55 -11.13
CA ASP A 272 -48.25 19.37 -9.95
C ASP A 272 -47.41 20.64 -10.25
N ALA A 273 -47.55 21.65 -9.39
CA ALA A 273 -46.79 22.89 -9.48
C ALA A 273 -45.43 22.81 -8.74
N ARG A 274 -44.88 21.61 -8.54
CA ARG A 274 -43.65 21.44 -7.75
C ARG A 274 -42.46 22.06 -8.48
N LEU A 275 -41.73 22.95 -7.79
CA LEU A 275 -40.57 23.68 -8.32
C LEU A 275 -39.29 22.84 -8.29
N ASP A 276 -39.31 21.65 -8.90
CA ASP A 276 -38.15 20.76 -8.99
C ASP A 276 -37.26 21.07 -10.23
N LEU A 277 -36.16 20.33 -10.37
CA LEU A 277 -35.19 20.54 -11.44
C LEU A 277 -35.77 20.25 -12.81
N VAL A 278 -36.69 19.28 -12.94
CA VAL A 278 -37.37 18.97 -14.20
C VAL A 278 -38.36 20.08 -14.56
N HIS A 279 -39.08 20.65 -13.60
CA HIS A 279 -39.90 21.83 -13.82
C HIS A 279 -39.08 22.98 -14.42
N GLY A 280 -37.88 23.24 -13.90
CA GLY A 280 -36.97 24.23 -14.47
C GLY A 280 -36.55 23.93 -15.92
N MET A 281 -36.42 22.65 -16.27
CA MET A 281 -36.08 22.19 -17.62
C MET A 281 -37.25 22.25 -18.61
N THR A 282 -38.50 22.16 -18.13
CA THR A 282 -39.72 22.11 -18.98
C THR A 282 -40.45 23.45 -19.08
N ALA A 283 -40.34 24.34 -18.07
CA ALA A 283 -41.04 25.63 -18.01
C ALA A 283 -40.48 26.73 -18.96
N GLY A 284 -39.82 26.33 -20.05
CA GLY A 284 -38.98 27.16 -20.93
C GLY A 284 -39.39 28.62 -21.08
N LYS A 285 -38.54 29.56 -20.62
CA LYS A 285 -38.73 31.00 -20.83
C LYS A 285 -38.05 31.46 -22.13
N GLY A 286 -38.77 32.26 -22.93
CA GLY A 286 -38.21 32.87 -24.15
C GLY A 286 -38.13 31.95 -25.38
N GLY A 287 -39.02 30.96 -25.50
CA GLY A 287 -39.12 30.07 -26.66
C GLY A 287 -38.04 28.98 -26.73
N LEU A 288 -37.20 28.84 -25.70
CA LEU A 288 -36.21 27.78 -25.60
C LEU A 288 -36.82 26.53 -24.95
N THR A 289 -36.57 25.36 -25.54
CA THR A 289 -36.99 24.07 -25.00
C THR A 289 -35.86 23.04 -25.07
N LEU A 290 -35.96 21.99 -24.26
CA LEU A 290 -35.17 20.77 -24.41
C LEU A 290 -35.95 19.75 -25.25
N THR A 291 -35.25 18.97 -26.06
CA THR A 291 -35.84 17.78 -26.66
C THR A 291 -36.12 16.73 -25.59
N ARG A 292 -36.97 15.75 -25.90
CA ARG A 292 -37.22 14.63 -24.96
C ARG A 292 -35.94 13.88 -24.61
N GLU A 293 -35.09 13.63 -25.61
CA GLU A 293 -33.80 12.98 -25.41
C GLU A 293 -32.84 13.83 -24.56
N GLU A 294 -32.80 15.15 -24.78
CA GLU A 294 -32.02 16.07 -23.94
C GLU A 294 -32.51 16.06 -22.50
N LEU A 295 -33.84 16.06 -22.28
CA LEU A 295 -34.42 16.00 -20.94
C LEU A 295 -34.05 14.69 -20.24
N ASP A 296 -34.30 13.54 -20.87
CA ASP A 296 -34.03 12.23 -20.28
C ASP A 296 -32.54 12.09 -19.91
N ARG A 297 -31.64 12.51 -20.81
CA ARG A 297 -30.17 12.41 -20.59
C ARG A 297 -29.66 13.37 -19.52
N ASN A 298 -30.18 14.60 -19.47
CA ASN A 298 -29.75 15.54 -18.44
C ASN A 298 -30.32 15.15 -17.07
N SER A 299 -31.54 14.63 -16.98
CA SER A 299 -32.09 14.09 -15.73
C SER A 299 -31.27 12.89 -15.23
N GLU A 300 -30.91 11.95 -16.10
CA GLU A 300 -29.99 10.84 -15.75
C GLU A 300 -28.68 11.38 -15.17
N GLY A 301 -28.06 12.36 -15.85
CA GLY A 301 -26.80 12.97 -15.42
C GLY A 301 -26.90 13.73 -14.10
N LEU A 302 -28.04 14.36 -13.80
CA LEU A 302 -28.26 15.09 -12.55
C LEU A 302 -28.26 14.17 -11.33
N ILE A 303 -28.86 12.99 -11.44
CA ILE A 303 -28.85 12.00 -10.35
C ILE A 303 -27.42 11.61 -10.00
N ILE A 304 -26.64 11.19 -11.00
CA ILE A 304 -25.25 10.75 -10.77
C ILE A 304 -24.40 11.89 -10.22
N ALA A 305 -24.50 13.08 -10.82
CA ALA A 305 -23.67 14.21 -10.45
C ALA A 305 -24.03 14.81 -9.08
N GLY A 306 -25.30 14.80 -8.71
CA GLY A 306 -25.80 15.43 -7.49
C GLY A 306 -25.68 14.55 -6.25
N SER A 307 -25.79 13.23 -6.36
CA SER A 307 -25.70 12.35 -5.18
C SER A 307 -24.27 11.95 -4.83
N GLU A 308 -23.63 11.18 -5.72
CA GLU A 308 -22.38 10.48 -5.46
C GLU A 308 -21.27 11.45 -5.06
N THR A 309 -21.17 12.59 -5.76
CA THR A 309 -20.09 13.55 -5.50
C THR A 309 -20.19 14.22 -4.13
N THR A 310 -21.40 14.60 -3.70
CA THR A 310 -21.62 15.19 -2.37
C THR A 310 -21.37 14.14 -1.29
N ALA A 311 -21.85 12.92 -1.48
CA ALA A 311 -21.61 11.82 -0.54
C ALA A 311 -20.11 11.52 -0.39
N THR A 312 -19.35 11.46 -1.48
CA THR A 312 -17.88 11.27 -1.44
C THR A 312 -17.19 12.38 -0.66
N ALA A 313 -17.57 13.64 -0.88
CA ALA A 313 -16.99 14.78 -0.15
C ALA A 313 -17.28 14.69 1.35
N LEU A 314 -18.52 14.40 1.74
CA LEU A 314 -18.93 14.23 3.14
C LEU A 314 -18.23 13.03 3.81
N SER A 315 -18.11 11.90 3.12
CA SER A 315 -17.35 10.74 3.59
C SER A 315 -15.88 11.08 3.82
N GLY A 316 -15.27 11.83 2.88
CA GLY A 316 -13.91 12.33 3.02
C GLY A 316 -13.76 13.27 4.23
N ALA A 317 -14.71 14.19 4.44
CA ALA A 317 -14.72 15.08 5.60
C ALA A 317 -14.75 14.27 6.90
N MET A 318 -15.67 13.32 7.02
CA MET A 318 -15.82 12.49 8.22
C MET A 318 -14.58 11.65 8.50
N TYR A 319 -13.96 11.06 7.47
CA TYR A 319 -12.71 10.32 7.63
C TYR A 319 -11.58 11.23 8.13
N MET A 320 -11.41 12.41 7.55
CA MET A 320 -10.36 13.33 7.97
C MET A 320 -10.57 13.88 9.37
N LEU A 321 -11.81 14.18 9.75
CA LEU A 321 -12.13 14.64 11.09
C LEU A 321 -11.89 13.55 12.14
N THR A 322 -12.33 12.32 11.90
CA THR A 322 -12.16 11.20 12.85
C THR A 322 -10.71 10.73 12.99
N THR A 323 -9.85 11.03 12.01
CA THR A 323 -8.40 10.77 12.08
C THR A 323 -7.59 11.95 12.63
N HIS A 324 -8.22 13.11 12.85
CA HIS A 324 -7.59 14.33 13.40
C HIS A 324 -8.46 14.88 14.55
N PRO A 325 -8.39 14.27 15.75
CA PRO A 325 -9.27 14.60 16.87
C PRO A 325 -9.23 16.08 17.28
N GLU A 326 -8.09 16.75 17.11
CA GLU A 326 -7.92 18.18 17.37
C GLU A 326 -8.75 19.06 16.42
N ILE A 327 -8.84 18.65 15.15
CA ILE A 327 -9.63 19.34 14.13
C ILE A 327 -11.11 19.06 14.37
N MET A 328 -11.47 17.80 14.66
CA MET A 328 -12.85 17.43 15.03
C MET A 328 -13.31 18.25 16.23
N LYS A 329 -12.50 18.34 17.30
CA LYS A 329 -12.84 19.11 18.48
C LYS A 329 -13.09 20.58 18.16
N THR A 330 -12.20 21.20 17.37
CA THR A 330 -12.35 22.62 16.99
C THR A 330 -13.63 22.87 16.19
N LEU A 331 -13.98 21.95 15.27
CA LEU A 331 -15.24 22.02 14.53
C LEU A 331 -16.45 21.81 15.43
N SER A 332 -16.41 20.82 16.32
CA SER A 332 -17.47 20.55 17.29
C SER A 332 -17.71 21.75 18.20
N ASP A 333 -16.65 22.39 18.69
CA ASP A 333 -16.73 23.57 19.55
C ASP A 333 -17.37 24.75 18.79
N GLU A 334 -16.98 25.01 17.52
CA GLU A 334 -17.61 26.05 16.69
C GLU A 334 -19.10 25.76 16.46
N VAL A 335 -19.44 24.55 16.02
CA VAL A 335 -20.82 24.18 15.68
C VAL A 335 -21.71 24.19 16.92
N ARG A 336 -21.26 23.58 18.03
CA ARG A 336 -22.06 23.45 19.27
C ARG A 336 -22.22 24.76 20.04
N SER A 337 -21.31 25.73 19.86
CA SER A 337 -21.43 27.05 20.47
C SER A 337 -22.19 28.07 19.61
N ALA A 338 -22.31 27.84 18.30
CA ALA A 338 -22.94 28.78 17.38
C ALA A 338 -24.47 28.77 17.41
N PHE A 339 -25.09 27.70 17.90
CA PHE A 339 -26.55 27.52 17.87
C PHE A 339 -27.09 27.24 19.26
N ALA A 340 -28.28 27.75 19.58
CA ALA A 340 -28.97 27.46 20.83
C ALA A 340 -29.84 26.19 20.73
N SER A 341 -30.26 25.85 19.51
CA SER A 341 -31.08 24.67 19.23
C SER A 341 -30.80 24.12 17.84
N GLU A 342 -31.09 22.83 17.66
CA GLU A 342 -30.83 22.13 16.39
C GLU A 342 -31.62 22.73 15.20
N SER A 343 -32.80 23.30 15.43
CA SER A 343 -33.61 23.94 14.39
C SER A 343 -32.99 25.22 13.82
N GLU A 344 -32.00 25.81 14.50
CA GLU A 344 -31.22 26.95 13.99
C GLU A 344 -30.18 26.52 12.95
N ILE A 345 -29.89 25.22 12.81
CA ILE A 345 -28.89 24.68 11.88
C ILE A 345 -29.49 24.56 10.48
N ASN A 346 -29.53 25.69 9.78
CA ASN A 346 -30.09 25.86 8.44
C ASN A 346 -29.03 26.35 7.43
N SER A 347 -29.41 26.48 6.16
CA SER A 347 -28.47 26.82 5.07
C SER A 347 -27.80 28.18 5.25
N LEU A 348 -28.54 29.17 5.77
CA LEU A 348 -28.06 30.53 5.98
C LEU A 348 -27.09 30.62 7.16
N ASN A 349 -27.44 29.97 8.26
CA ASN A 349 -26.70 30.01 9.50
C ASN A 349 -25.39 29.21 9.41
N THR A 350 -25.43 28.02 8.83
CA THR A 350 -24.22 27.19 8.61
C THR A 350 -23.23 27.84 7.63
N ALA A 351 -23.68 28.68 6.70
CA ALA A 351 -22.80 29.44 5.81
C ALA A 351 -21.96 30.52 6.53
N ARG A 352 -22.27 30.84 7.79
CA ARG A 352 -21.53 31.83 8.60
C ARG A 352 -20.44 31.23 9.48
N LEU A 353 -20.27 29.90 9.45
CA LEU A 353 -19.29 29.18 10.28
C LEU A 353 -17.94 29.09 9.54
N PRO A 354 -16.94 29.92 9.89
CA PRO A 354 -15.69 30.00 9.14
C PRO A 354 -14.86 28.70 9.23
N TYR A 355 -14.83 28.02 10.37
CA TYR A 355 -14.05 26.80 10.54
C TYR A 355 -14.71 25.61 9.81
N LEU A 356 -16.04 25.48 9.87
CA LEU A 356 -16.80 24.53 9.04
C LEU A 356 -16.49 24.73 7.55
N GLN A 357 -16.50 25.97 7.06
CA GLN A 357 -16.13 26.26 5.68
C GLN A 357 -14.69 25.84 5.38
N ALA A 358 -13.76 26.17 6.27
CA ALA A 358 -12.35 25.82 6.13
C ALA A 358 -12.12 24.29 6.09
N VAL A 359 -12.85 23.52 6.90
CA VAL A 359 -12.84 22.05 6.88
C VAL A 359 -13.34 21.52 5.55
N LEU A 360 -14.44 22.07 5.02
CA LEU A 360 -14.99 21.65 3.72
C LEU A 360 -14.05 21.98 2.56
N GLU A 361 -13.45 23.18 2.54
CA GLU A 361 -12.46 23.54 1.51
C GLU A 361 -11.23 22.63 1.58
N GLU A 362 -10.70 22.35 2.77
CA GLU A 362 -9.56 21.43 2.90
C GLU A 362 -9.93 19.99 2.53
N THR A 363 -11.16 19.57 2.83
CA THR A 363 -11.70 18.27 2.40
C THR A 363 -11.76 18.18 0.89
N LEU A 364 -12.30 19.18 0.20
CA LEU A 364 -12.38 19.20 -1.25
C LEU A 364 -11.00 19.28 -1.92
N ARG A 365 -9.99 19.81 -1.22
CA ARG A 365 -8.59 19.79 -1.66
C ARG A 365 -8.00 18.37 -1.63
N PHE A 366 -8.25 17.62 -0.55
CA PHE A 366 -7.74 16.26 -0.33
C PHE A 366 -8.51 15.17 -1.08
N PHE A 367 -9.84 15.24 -1.01
CA PHE A 367 -10.79 14.30 -1.59
C PHE A 367 -11.72 15.00 -2.59
N PRO A 368 -11.19 15.60 -3.67
CA PRO A 368 -12.03 16.12 -4.74
C PRO A 368 -12.80 14.95 -5.38
N PRO A 369 -14.15 14.96 -5.41
CA PRO A 369 -14.92 13.88 -6.02
C PRO A 369 -14.60 13.66 -7.50
N ALA A 370 -14.14 14.71 -8.19
CA ALA A 370 -13.57 14.64 -9.54
C ALA A 370 -12.06 14.95 -9.50
N PRO A 371 -11.20 13.97 -9.18
CA PRO A 371 -9.76 14.18 -8.98
C PRO A 371 -8.96 14.31 -10.29
N ASN A 372 -9.49 13.73 -11.37
CA ASN A 372 -8.85 13.67 -12.67
C ASN A 372 -9.06 14.97 -13.47
N SER A 373 -8.31 15.10 -14.56
CA SER A 373 -8.45 16.25 -15.46
C SER A 373 -9.77 16.26 -16.22
N LEU A 374 -10.28 17.47 -16.52
CA LEU A 374 -11.41 17.69 -17.43
C LEU A 374 -10.90 18.08 -18.83
N PRO A 375 -10.60 17.12 -19.73
CA PRO A 375 -9.85 17.39 -20.95
C PRO A 375 -10.60 18.30 -21.91
N ARG A 376 -9.87 19.28 -22.42
CA ARG A 376 -10.28 20.20 -23.48
C ARG A 376 -9.49 19.91 -24.74
N ILE A 377 -9.98 20.35 -25.90
CA ILE A 377 -9.27 20.21 -27.17
C ILE A 377 -9.20 21.57 -27.86
N THR A 378 -8.03 21.92 -28.36
CA THR A 378 -7.86 23.12 -29.20
C THR A 378 -8.60 22.94 -30.53
N PRO A 379 -9.15 24.01 -31.13
CA PRO A 379 -9.76 23.94 -32.46
C PRO A 379 -8.72 23.55 -33.53
N PRO A 380 -9.12 23.18 -34.76
CA PRO A 380 -8.21 22.73 -35.82
C PRO A 380 -7.07 23.70 -36.15
N GLU A 381 -7.30 25.00 -36.04
CA GLU A 381 -6.33 26.08 -36.26
C GLU A 381 -5.35 26.28 -35.09
N GLY A 382 -5.56 25.62 -33.95
CA GLY A 382 -4.80 25.80 -32.71
C GLY A 382 -5.36 26.90 -31.82
N ASN A 383 -4.74 27.13 -30.66
CA ASN A 383 -5.14 28.21 -29.75
C ASN A 383 -3.93 28.76 -28.98
N ILE A 384 -4.05 29.97 -28.45
CA ILE A 384 -3.06 30.54 -27.54
C ILE A 384 -3.39 30.10 -26.11
N VAL A 385 -2.46 29.42 -25.46
CA VAL A 385 -2.58 28.98 -24.06
C VAL A 385 -1.35 29.47 -23.30
N LEU A 386 -1.55 30.28 -22.25
CA LEU A 386 -0.47 30.89 -21.46
C LEU A 386 0.58 31.64 -22.32
N GLY A 387 0.12 32.30 -23.40
CA GLY A 387 0.99 33.01 -24.35
C GLY A 387 1.64 32.13 -25.43
N ASP A 388 1.56 30.80 -25.30
CA ASP A 388 2.10 29.86 -26.27
C ASP A 388 1.06 29.47 -27.33
N LYS A 389 1.46 29.47 -28.61
CA LYS A 389 0.63 28.92 -29.70
C LYS A 389 0.65 27.39 -29.65
N ILE A 390 -0.46 26.79 -29.20
CA ILE A 390 -0.66 25.35 -29.17
C ILE A 390 -1.25 24.88 -30.51
N PRO A 391 -0.68 23.84 -31.16
CA PRO A 391 -1.20 23.28 -32.40
C PRO A 391 -2.65 22.79 -32.27
N GLY A 392 -3.36 22.74 -33.40
CA GLY A 392 -4.73 22.26 -33.44
C GLY A 392 -4.89 20.81 -33.01
N ASN A 393 -6.12 20.48 -32.58
CA ASN A 393 -6.50 19.18 -32.06
C ASN A 393 -5.68 18.65 -30.85
N THR A 394 -4.92 19.51 -30.17
CA THR A 394 -4.17 19.16 -28.96
C THR A 394 -5.10 19.07 -27.75
N VAL A 395 -4.96 18.01 -26.96
CA VAL A 395 -5.68 17.84 -25.69
C VAL A 395 -4.99 18.66 -24.61
N LEU A 396 -5.77 19.43 -23.86
CA LEU A 396 -5.34 20.26 -22.75
C LEU A 396 -6.00 19.77 -21.47
N SER A 397 -5.22 19.45 -20.45
CA SER A 397 -5.70 18.91 -19.17
C SER A 397 -5.20 19.74 -17.99
N ILE A 398 -6.05 19.89 -16.96
CA ILE A 398 -5.68 20.46 -15.67
C ILE A 398 -5.96 19.36 -14.63
N PRO A 399 -4.95 18.71 -14.05
CA PRO A 399 -5.15 17.58 -13.14
C PRO A 399 -5.47 18.10 -11.73
N HIS A 400 -6.76 18.15 -11.39
CA HIS A 400 -7.25 18.77 -10.14
C HIS A 400 -6.48 18.30 -8.91
N TRP A 401 -6.50 17.00 -8.61
CA TRP A 401 -5.85 16.48 -7.40
C TRP A 401 -4.33 16.73 -7.39
N ALA A 402 -3.66 16.51 -8.52
CA ALA A 402 -2.22 16.77 -8.63
C ALA A 402 -1.88 18.24 -8.40
N MET A 403 -2.73 19.15 -8.89
CA MET A 403 -2.61 20.59 -8.71
C MET A 403 -2.81 21.02 -7.27
N TYR A 404 -3.74 20.38 -6.56
CA TYR A 404 -4.07 20.63 -5.16
C TYR A 404 -3.01 20.05 -4.20
N HIS A 405 -2.30 19.00 -4.63
CA HIS A 405 -1.23 18.34 -3.89
C HIS A 405 0.18 18.74 -4.35
N SER A 406 0.30 19.75 -5.21
CA SER A 406 1.60 20.19 -5.71
C SER A 406 2.32 21.11 -4.73
N ARG A 407 3.56 20.78 -4.40
CA ARG A 407 4.43 21.61 -3.54
C ARG A 407 4.74 22.99 -4.12
N SER A 408 4.55 23.19 -5.43
CA SER A 408 4.68 24.51 -6.06
C SER A 408 3.45 25.40 -5.85
N ASN A 409 2.34 24.82 -5.41
CA ASN A 409 1.05 25.51 -5.26
C ASN A 409 0.61 25.60 -3.80
N PHE A 410 0.86 24.56 -2.99
CA PHE A 410 0.44 24.49 -1.59
C PHE A 410 1.60 24.09 -0.69
N SER A 411 1.71 24.77 0.45
CA SER A 411 2.65 24.47 1.53
C SER A 411 2.10 23.31 2.36
N ARG A 412 2.96 22.32 2.66
CA ARG A 412 2.57 21.08 3.33
C ARG A 412 1.33 20.44 2.67
N PRO A 413 1.39 20.17 1.34
CA PRO A 413 0.22 19.78 0.56
C PRO A 413 -0.37 18.43 0.96
N ASP A 414 0.43 17.56 1.59
CA ASP A 414 0.01 16.23 2.02
C ASP A 414 -0.53 16.19 3.46
N GLU A 415 -0.65 17.34 4.14
CA GLU A 415 -1.21 17.47 5.50
C GLU A 415 -2.57 18.19 5.49
N PHE A 416 -3.53 17.67 6.26
CA PHE A 416 -4.90 18.18 6.35
C PHE A 416 -5.00 19.33 7.35
N ILE A 417 -5.05 20.55 6.82
CA ILE A 417 -4.93 21.77 7.62
C ILE A 417 -6.03 22.75 7.20
N PRO A 418 -7.22 22.70 7.84
CA PRO A 418 -8.29 23.65 7.61
C PRO A 418 -7.84 25.11 7.79
N ASN A 419 -6.96 25.38 8.76
CA ASN A 419 -6.41 26.71 9.01
C ASN A 419 -5.79 27.39 7.78
N ARG A 420 -5.38 26.65 6.73
CA ARG A 420 -4.90 27.30 5.50
C ARG A 420 -5.96 28.18 4.86
N TRP A 421 -7.24 27.86 5.03
CA TRP A 421 -8.37 28.59 4.46
C TRP A 421 -8.83 29.76 5.34
N LEU A 422 -8.17 29.93 6.49
CA LEU A 422 -8.32 31.08 7.38
C LEU A 422 -7.17 32.06 7.16
N ASP A 423 -7.20 33.18 7.88
CA ASP A 423 -6.16 34.23 7.84
C ASP A 423 -4.91 33.82 8.64
N ASP A 424 -4.35 32.64 8.34
CA ASP A 424 -3.10 32.13 8.92
C ASP A 424 -1.89 32.53 8.05
N PRO A 425 -0.96 33.35 8.56
CA PRO A 425 0.22 33.79 7.81
C PRO A 425 1.12 32.66 7.32
N THR A 426 1.08 31.49 7.96
CA THR A 426 1.87 30.29 7.59
C THR A 426 1.57 29.83 6.17
N PHE A 427 0.32 30.04 5.69
CA PHE A 427 -0.16 29.60 4.38
C PHE A 427 -0.41 30.77 3.42
N ALA A 428 0.11 31.96 3.72
CA ALA A 428 -0.08 33.15 2.87
C ALA A 428 0.48 32.97 1.44
N ASN A 429 1.45 32.09 1.25
CA ASN A 429 2.06 31.79 -0.05
C ASN A 429 1.34 30.65 -0.82
N ASP A 430 0.28 30.05 -0.25
CA ASP A 430 -0.49 29.04 -0.96
C ASP A 430 -1.27 29.70 -2.11
N ARG A 431 -1.13 29.14 -3.31
CA ARG A 431 -1.84 29.58 -4.53
C ARG A 431 -3.26 29.01 -4.53
N LYS A 432 -4.10 29.52 -3.64
CA LYS A 432 -5.49 29.05 -3.44
C LYS A 432 -6.32 29.13 -4.73
N GLU A 433 -5.97 29.99 -5.68
CA GLU A 433 -6.62 30.08 -7.01
C GLU A 433 -6.46 28.82 -7.85
N CYS A 434 -5.52 27.94 -7.48
CA CYS A 434 -5.40 26.61 -8.07
C CYS A 434 -6.67 25.78 -7.84
N MET A 435 -7.37 26.00 -6.72
CA MET A 435 -8.47 25.17 -6.26
C MET A 435 -9.78 25.54 -6.95
N ASN A 436 -10.13 24.77 -7.98
CA ASN A 436 -11.41 24.90 -8.71
C ASN A 436 -12.08 23.52 -8.81
N VAL A 437 -12.42 22.93 -7.66
CA VAL A 437 -13.04 21.58 -7.58
C VAL A 437 -14.36 21.48 -8.35
N PHE A 438 -15.10 22.59 -8.43
CA PHE A 438 -16.33 22.72 -9.21
C PHE A 438 -16.09 23.13 -10.67
N SER A 439 -14.87 22.95 -11.20
CA SER A 439 -14.46 23.43 -12.54
C SER A 439 -14.55 24.95 -12.69
N PHE A 440 -14.18 25.46 -13.87
CA PHE A 440 -14.04 26.89 -14.13
C PHE A 440 -14.78 27.32 -15.42
N GLY A 441 -15.15 28.61 -15.49
CA GLY A 441 -15.74 29.24 -16.68
C GLY A 441 -17.20 28.86 -16.95
N PRO A 442 -17.69 29.03 -18.21
CA PRO A 442 -19.11 28.84 -18.55
C PRO A 442 -19.62 27.40 -18.40
N ARG A 443 -18.69 26.44 -18.22
CA ARG A 443 -18.97 25.01 -18.06
C ARG A 443 -18.60 24.52 -16.65
N ASN A 444 -18.61 25.40 -15.65
CA ASN A 444 -18.45 25.03 -14.24
C ASN A 444 -19.66 24.21 -13.73
N CYS A 445 -19.53 23.59 -12.57
CA CYS A 445 -20.60 22.80 -11.96
C CYS A 445 -21.86 23.66 -11.77
N ILE A 446 -23.00 23.16 -12.23
CA ILE A 446 -24.30 23.83 -12.05
C ILE A 446 -24.80 23.69 -10.62
N GLY A 447 -24.50 22.56 -9.97
CA GLY A 447 -24.93 22.23 -8.61
C GLY A 447 -24.01 22.76 -7.51
N LYS A 448 -23.03 23.63 -7.81
CA LYS A 448 -22.06 24.14 -6.81
C LYS A 448 -22.75 24.66 -5.56
N ASN A 449 -23.78 25.48 -5.71
CA ASN A 449 -24.49 26.09 -4.57
C ASN A 449 -25.27 25.04 -3.76
N LEU A 450 -25.94 24.10 -4.44
CA LEU A 450 -26.66 23.00 -3.79
C LEU A 450 -25.69 22.13 -2.97
N ALA A 451 -24.56 21.73 -3.56
CA ALA A 451 -23.56 20.92 -2.90
C ALA A 451 -23.02 21.60 -1.62
N TYR A 452 -22.73 22.90 -1.64
CA TYR A 452 -22.28 23.60 -0.43
C TYR A 452 -23.39 23.73 0.64
N VAL A 453 -24.66 23.89 0.24
CA VAL A 453 -25.78 23.88 1.19
C VAL A 453 -25.87 22.52 1.86
N GLU A 454 -25.92 21.45 1.07
CA GLU A 454 -25.96 20.07 1.58
C GLU A 454 -24.75 19.78 2.48
N MET A 455 -23.53 19.96 1.98
CA MET A 455 -22.31 19.61 2.73
C MET A 455 -22.23 20.31 4.11
N ARG A 456 -22.56 21.61 4.17
CA ARG A 456 -22.54 22.36 5.43
C ARG A 456 -23.61 21.87 6.40
N MET A 457 -24.83 21.65 5.91
CA MET A 457 -25.94 21.22 6.76
C MET A 457 -25.73 19.79 7.26
N PHE A 458 -25.34 18.85 6.39
CA PHE A 458 -25.02 17.48 6.77
C PHE A 458 -23.93 17.45 7.85
N LEU A 459 -22.79 18.10 7.58
CA LEU A 459 -21.65 18.03 8.49
C LEU A 459 -21.95 18.72 9.84
N ALA A 460 -22.60 19.89 9.83
CA ALA A 460 -22.99 20.58 11.05
C ALA A 460 -24.00 19.78 11.87
N ARG A 461 -25.04 19.21 11.25
CA ARG A 461 -26.05 18.41 11.96
C ARG A 461 -25.48 17.12 12.55
N VAL A 462 -24.58 16.46 11.82
CA VAL A 462 -23.92 15.23 12.30
C VAL A 462 -23.01 15.55 13.50
N VAL A 463 -22.16 16.57 13.40
CA VAL A 463 -21.24 16.99 14.48
C VAL A 463 -21.99 17.53 15.71
N TRP A 464 -23.11 18.20 15.50
CA TRP A 464 -23.98 18.68 16.58
C TRP A 464 -24.54 17.52 17.42
N ASN A 465 -25.02 16.45 16.77
CA ASN A 465 -25.75 15.37 17.44
C ASN A 465 -24.88 14.25 18.01
N PHE A 466 -23.67 14.04 17.48
CA PHE A 466 -22.88 12.86 17.80
C PHE A 466 -21.44 13.20 18.18
N ASP A 467 -20.90 12.46 19.15
CA ASP A 467 -19.46 12.32 19.34
C ASP A 467 -19.00 11.10 18.53
N ILE A 468 -18.18 11.34 17.51
CA ILE A 468 -17.93 10.36 16.44
C ILE A 468 -16.49 9.88 16.53
N GLU A 469 -16.32 8.56 16.55
CA GLU A 469 -15.03 7.91 16.55
C GLU A 469 -14.94 6.90 15.40
N LEU A 470 -13.73 6.75 14.84
CA LEU A 470 -13.49 5.73 13.84
C LEU A 470 -13.51 4.36 14.54
N ALA A 471 -14.44 3.48 14.13
CA ALA A 471 -14.51 2.14 14.68
C ALA A 471 -13.16 1.42 14.54
N ALA A 472 -12.69 0.80 15.63
CA ALA A 472 -11.50 -0.06 15.60
C ALA A 472 -11.68 -1.08 14.48
N ALA A 473 -10.76 -1.08 13.50
CA ALA A 473 -10.96 -1.73 12.22
C ALA A 473 -11.40 -3.20 12.38
N LYS A 474 -12.71 -3.46 12.23
CA LYS A 474 -13.24 -4.79 11.91
C LYS A 474 -12.91 -5.06 10.44
N GLY A 475 -11.63 -5.27 10.12
CA GLY A 475 -11.19 -5.69 8.79
C GLY A 475 -11.79 -4.90 7.61
N VAL A 476 -12.06 -3.60 7.77
CA VAL A 476 -12.46 -2.73 6.65
C VAL A 476 -11.17 -2.13 6.12
N ASP A 477 -10.69 -2.72 5.04
CA ASP A 477 -9.53 -2.27 4.28
C ASP A 477 -9.67 -0.77 3.94
N GLY A 478 -8.60 0.00 4.14
CA GLY A 478 -8.48 1.42 3.77
C GLY A 478 -8.41 1.62 2.25
N LEU A 479 -9.38 1.08 1.53
CA LEU A 479 -9.14 0.56 0.19
C LEU A 479 -10.30 0.72 -0.78
N ASP A 480 -11.06 1.82 -0.72
CA ASP A 480 -11.93 2.18 -1.85
C ASP A 480 -11.13 2.66 -3.08
N LEU A 481 -9.85 3.04 -2.91
CA LEU A 481 -8.97 3.41 -4.02
C LEU A 481 -8.28 2.22 -4.72
N VAL A 482 -8.22 1.02 -4.11
CA VAL A 482 -7.55 -0.16 -4.72
C VAL A 482 -8.54 -1.22 -5.23
N LYS A 483 -9.84 -1.13 -4.90
CA LYS A 483 -10.92 -1.94 -5.51
C LYS A 483 -10.95 -1.90 -7.05
N LEU A 484 -10.34 -0.90 -7.68
CA LEU A 484 -10.27 -0.80 -9.14
C LEU A 484 -9.26 -1.75 -9.80
N VAL A 485 -8.18 -2.14 -9.09
CA VAL A 485 -7.20 -3.13 -9.59
C VAL A 485 -7.61 -4.55 -9.19
N ASP A 486 -8.50 -4.67 -8.21
CA ASP A 486 -8.89 -5.92 -7.57
C ASP A 486 -9.85 -6.79 -8.40
N ASN A 487 -10.52 -6.24 -9.42
CA ASN A 487 -11.51 -6.99 -10.19
C ASN A 487 -10.95 -8.22 -10.92
N SER A 488 -9.63 -8.39 -11.07
CA SER A 488 -9.08 -9.65 -11.62
C SER A 488 -8.97 -10.74 -10.57
N VAL A 489 -8.60 -10.39 -9.34
CA VAL A 489 -8.38 -11.36 -8.25
C VAL A 489 -9.68 -11.57 -7.49
N GLN A 490 -10.41 -10.50 -7.18
CA GLN A 490 -11.76 -10.57 -6.61
C GLN A 490 -12.75 -11.30 -7.54
N ASN A 491 -12.71 -11.14 -8.88
CA ASN A 491 -13.55 -11.97 -9.76
C ASN A 491 -13.12 -13.46 -9.84
N HIS A 492 -11.88 -13.80 -9.45
CA HIS A 492 -11.47 -15.19 -9.26
C HIS A 492 -11.89 -15.70 -7.87
N ILE A 493 -11.86 -14.84 -6.84
CA ILE A 493 -12.34 -15.10 -5.47
C ILE A 493 -13.87 -15.22 -5.41
N ASP A 494 -14.62 -14.42 -6.16
CA ASP A 494 -16.08 -14.45 -6.24
C ASP A 494 -16.56 -15.65 -7.07
N ARG A 495 -15.81 -16.04 -8.11
CA ARG A 495 -15.98 -17.35 -8.79
C ARG A 495 -15.61 -18.54 -7.89
N PHE A 496 -14.75 -18.31 -6.90
CA PHE A 496 -14.28 -19.29 -5.90
C PHE A 496 -15.20 -19.43 -4.69
N GLN A 497 -15.89 -18.36 -4.26
CA GLN A 497 -16.99 -18.46 -3.28
C GLN A 497 -18.15 -19.30 -3.84
N ALA A 498 -18.26 -19.39 -5.16
CA ALA A 498 -19.24 -20.23 -5.86
C ALA A 498 -18.78 -21.68 -6.13
N SER A 499 -17.50 -22.04 -5.88
CA SER A 499 -17.00 -23.41 -6.07
C SER A 499 -16.63 -24.06 -4.73
N GLU A 500 -17.16 -25.24 -4.45
CA GLU A 500 -17.06 -25.86 -3.11
C GLU A 500 -15.65 -26.31 -2.70
N THR A 501 -14.64 -26.39 -3.58
CA THR A 501 -13.27 -26.79 -3.19
C THR A 501 -12.18 -26.16 -4.08
N MET A 502 -11.10 -25.63 -3.47
CA MET A 502 -9.88 -25.22 -4.18
C MET A 502 -8.84 -26.35 -4.13
N PRO A 503 -8.18 -26.69 -5.26
CA PRO A 503 -7.10 -27.67 -5.26
C PRO A 503 -5.93 -27.20 -4.38
N PRO A 504 -5.42 -28.04 -3.46
CA PRO A 504 -4.35 -27.67 -2.52
C PRO A 504 -3.08 -27.10 -3.20
N TRP A 505 -2.68 -27.62 -4.36
CA TRP A 505 -1.52 -27.09 -5.10
C TRP A 505 -1.73 -25.65 -5.62
N LEU A 506 -2.96 -25.27 -5.97
CA LEU A 506 -3.28 -23.92 -6.44
C LEU A 506 -3.29 -22.94 -5.26
N ALA A 507 -3.83 -23.37 -4.11
CA ALA A 507 -3.70 -22.64 -2.86
C ALA A 507 -2.22 -22.41 -2.52
N GLN A 508 -1.38 -23.42 -2.72
CA GLN A 508 0.04 -23.38 -2.41
C GLN A 508 0.77 -22.39 -3.31
N ALA A 509 0.48 -22.39 -4.61
CA ALA A 509 1.03 -21.42 -5.56
C ALA A 509 0.62 -19.98 -5.21
N VAL A 510 -0.64 -19.76 -4.80
CA VAL A 510 -1.13 -18.43 -4.39
C VAL A 510 -0.43 -17.96 -3.12
N ILE A 511 -0.33 -18.82 -2.10
CA ILE A 511 0.34 -18.50 -0.83
C ILE A 511 1.83 -18.23 -1.05
N LEU A 512 2.53 -19.07 -1.82
CA LEU A 512 3.94 -18.85 -2.13
C LEU A 512 4.17 -17.58 -2.95
N ASN A 513 3.28 -17.26 -3.88
CA ASN A 513 3.31 -15.98 -4.59
C ASN A 513 3.09 -14.80 -3.63
N GLN A 514 2.17 -14.92 -2.68
CA GLN A 514 1.93 -13.88 -1.68
C GLN A 514 3.13 -13.68 -0.75
N ILE A 515 3.71 -14.77 -0.23
CA ILE A 515 4.95 -14.74 0.56
C ILE A 515 6.05 -14.02 -0.23
N SER A 516 6.25 -14.40 -1.50
CA SER A 516 7.23 -13.75 -2.39
C SER A 516 6.96 -12.25 -2.57
N THR A 517 5.69 -11.86 -2.74
CA THR A 517 5.30 -10.45 -2.89
C THR A 517 5.45 -9.63 -1.61
N SER A 518 5.21 -10.22 -0.43
CA SER A 518 5.43 -9.58 0.88
C SER A 518 6.89 -9.23 1.12
N PHE A 519 7.80 -9.98 0.51
CA PHE A 519 9.22 -9.68 0.47
C PHE A 519 9.62 -8.73 -0.67
N THR A 520 8.69 -8.00 -1.28
CA THR A 520 9.04 -6.91 -2.18
C THR A 520 8.91 -5.57 -1.44
N ASN A 521 10.01 -4.82 -1.34
CA ASN A 521 10.09 -3.47 -0.75
C ASN A 521 9.36 -2.38 -1.58
N GLU A 522 8.19 -2.72 -2.14
CA GLU A 522 7.28 -1.86 -2.89
C GLU A 522 6.09 -1.53 -1.99
N ALA A 523 5.94 -0.26 -1.62
CA ALA A 523 4.91 0.19 -0.68
C ALA A 523 3.48 -0.22 -1.10
N LEU A 524 3.23 -0.34 -2.41
CA LEU A 524 1.97 -0.82 -2.98
C LEU A 524 1.73 -2.33 -2.74
N THR A 525 2.78 -3.13 -2.67
CA THR A 525 2.69 -4.58 -2.43
C THR A 525 2.50 -4.88 -0.94
N VAL A 526 3.12 -4.05 -0.10
CA VAL A 526 2.93 -4.00 1.36
C VAL A 526 1.46 -3.65 1.70
N GLU A 527 0.85 -2.69 1.01
CA GLU A 527 -0.59 -2.40 1.14
C GLU A 527 -1.47 -3.58 0.71
N ARG A 528 -1.11 -4.29 -0.37
CA ARG A 528 -1.85 -5.49 -0.86
C ARG A 528 -1.83 -6.67 0.12
N SER A 529 -0.74 -6.85 0.88
CA SER A 529 -0.68 -7.89 1.93
C SER A 529 -1.67 -7.66 3.08
N LYS A 530 -2.12 -6.42 3.32
CA LYS A 530 -3.09 -6.08 4.39
C LYS A 530 -4.49 -6.61 4.09
N ILE A 531 -4.92 -6.51 2.83
CA ILE A 531 -6.22 -7.01 2.30
C ILE A 531 -6.34 -8.53 2.48
N SER A 532 -5.21 -9.24 2.46
CA SER A 532 -5.18 -10.70 2.56
C SER A 532 -5.63 -11.21 3.93
N ARG A 533 -5.62 -10.40 5.00
CA ARG A 533 -5.86 -10.85 6.38
C ARG A 533 -7.24 -11.45 6.63
N GLY A 534 -8.30 -10.86 6.09
CA GLY A 534 -9.67 -11.40 6.20
C GLY A 534 -9.89 -12.67 5.38
N ILE A 535 -9.09 -12.85 4.32
CA ILE A 535 -9.09 -14.05 3.47
C ILE A 535 -8.32 -15.17 4.17
N LEU A 536 -7.19 -14.87 4.85
CA LEU A 536 -6.34 -15.85 5.54
C LEU A 536 -7.09 -16.63 6.64
N ASP A 537 -7.87 -15.95 7.48
CA ASP A 537 -8.68 -16.58 8.54
C ASP A 537 -9.77 -17.50 7.96
N ASN A 538 -10.49 -17.03 6.94
CA ASN A 538 -11.51 -17.82 6.25
C ASN A 538 -10.93 -19.03 5.49
N VAL A 539 -9.74 -18.89 4.92
CA VAL A 539 -9.01 -19.97 4.24
C VAL A 539 -8.56 -21.01 5.26
N LEU A 540 -7.94 -20.61 6.38
CA LEU A 540 -7.49 -21.54 7.41
C LEU A 540 -8.63 -22.39 7.98
N ARG A 541 -9.75 -21.78 8.35
CA ARG A 541 -10.93 -22.52 8.86
C ARG A 541 -11.44 -23.57 7.86
N LYS A 542 -11.32 -23.32 6.55
CA LYS A 542 -11.71 -24.28 5.51
C LYS A 542 -10.72 -25.44 5.33
N PHE A 543 -9.47 -25.27 5.74
CA PHE A 543 -8.41 -26.27 5.58
C PHE A 543 -8.10 -27.06 6.87
N GLU A 544 -8.57 -26.62 8.05
CA GLU A 544 -8.40 -27.35 9.32
C GLU A 544 -9.01 -28.75 9.30
N THR A 545 -10.27 -28.88 8.86
CA THR A 545 -10.93 -30.19 8.79
C THR A 545 -10.29 -31.11 7.74
N PRO A 546 -10.03 -30.68 6.48
CA PRO A 546 -9.29 -31.49 5.51
C PRO A 546 -7.88 -31.91 5.96
N LEU A 547 -7.14 -31.03 6.66
CA LEU A 547 -5.81 -31.36 7.18
C LEU A 547 -5.87 -32.51 8.20
N GLN A 548 -6.85 -32.47 9.11
CA GLN A 548 -7.07 -33.52 10.10
C GLN A 548 -7.51 -34.84 9.45
N VAL A 549 -8.40 -34.78 8.46
CA VAL A 549 -8.85 -35.96 7.70
C VAL A 549 -7.69 -36.60 6.94
N ALA A 550 -6.89 -35.81 6.20
CA ALA A 550 -5.74 -36.33 5.47
C ALA A 550 -4.66 -36.94 6.40
N ALA A 551 -4.51 -36.39 7.61
CA ALA A 551 -3.63 -36.98 8.63
C ALA A 551 -4.12 -38.36 9.07
N LEU A 552 -5.43 -38.49 9.34
CA LEU A 552 -6.06 -39.76 9.72
C LEU A 552 -6.00 -40.79 8.58
N ASP A 553 -6.24 -40.36 7.34
CA ASP A 553 -6.17 -41.21 6.15
C ASP A 553 -4.73 -41.73 5.94
N PHE A 554 -3.71 -40.89 6.14
CA PHE A 554 -2.32 -41.32 6.07
C PHE A 554 -1.96 -42.31 7.19
N LEU A 555 -2.35 -42.04 8.43
CA LEU A 555 -2.10 -42.96 9.56
C LEU A 555 -2.80 -44.31 9.36
N ALA A 556 -4.04 -44.31 8.88
CA ALA A 556 -4.78 -45.52 8.55
C ALA A 556 -4.12 -46.31 7.41
N ALA A 557 -3.58 -45.62 6.39
CA ALA A 557 -2.84 -46.24 5.30
C ALA A 557 -1.48 -46.80 5.76
N GLU A 558 -0.83 -46.17 6.75
CA GLU A 558 0.43 -46.64 7.32
C GLU A 558 0.25 -47.90 8.20
N GLU A 559 -0.84 -47.98 8.96
CA GLU A 559 -1.16 -49.15 9.81
C GLU A 559 -1.64 -50.36 8.99
N ALA A 560 -2.21 -50.12 7.82
CA ALA A 560 -2.67 -51.16 6.92
C ALA A 560 -1.48 -51.80 6.17
N ASN A 561 -0.96 -52.91 6.68
CA ASN A 561 0.16 -53.70 6.12
C ASN A 561 0.01 -54.20 4.66
N ASP A 562 -1.11 -53.92 3.97
CA ASP A 562 -1.43 -54.40 2.62
C ASP A 562 -1.65 -53.25 1.60
N VAL A 563 -1.31 -52.01 1.98
CA VAL A 563 -1.39 -50.83 1.11
C VAL A 563 -0.09 -50.69 0.31
N GLY A 564 -0.18 -50.74 -1.03
CA GLY A 564 0.98 -50.57 -1.90
C GLY A 564 1.68 -49.21 -1.75
N ASP A 565 3.00 -49.17 -1.94
CA ASP A 565 3.86 -47.98 -1.72
C ASP A 565 3.36 -46.71 -2.43
N GLU A 566 2.72 -46.85 -3.59
CA GLU A 566 2.17 -45.73 -4.37
C GLU A 566 0.96 -45.07 -3.70
N MET A 567 0.09 -45.87 -3.08
CA MET A 567 -1.09 -45.36 -2.37
C MET A 567 -0.68 -44.71 -1.05
N LEU A 568 0.30 -45.28 -0.35
CA LEU A 568 0.89 -44.68 0.86
C LEU A 568 1.60 -43.36 0.55
N TRP A 569 2.39 -43.30 -0.53
CA TRP A 569 3.05 -42.07 -0.99
C TRP A 569 2.05 -40.98 -1.33
N LYS A 570 0.96 -41.32 -2.03
CA LYS A 570 -0.09 -40.35 -2.39
C LYS A 570 -0.79 -39.77 -1.16
N ALA A 571 -1.17 -40.62 -0.20
CA ALA A 571 -1.77 -40.17 1.06
C ALA A 571 -0.80 -39.25 1.85
N TRP A 572 0.50 -39.59 1.84
CA TRP A 572 1.53 -38.74 2.43
C TRP A 572 1.65 -37.38 1.75
N VAL A 573 1.67 -37.34 0.40
CA VAL A 573 1.75 -36.09 -0.38
C VAL A 573 0.54 -35.20 -0.06
N ASP A 574 -0.67 -35.76 -0.06
CA ASP A 574 -1.88 -34.99 0.23
C ASP A 574 -1.85 -34.36 1.63
N TRP A 575 -1.40 -35.13 2.63
CA TRP A 575 -1.22 -34.63 4.00
C TRP A 575 -0.11 -33.56 4.10
N GLU A 576 1.03 -33.78 3.46
CA GLU A 576 2.19 -32.87 3.48
C GLU A 576 1.89 -31.54 2.76
N VAL A 577 1.12 -31.57 1.68
CA VAL A 577 0.64 -30.35 0.98
C VAL A 577 -0.22 -29.50 1.92
N LEU A 578 -1.22 -30.10 2.56
CA LEU A 578 -2.12 -29.40 3.48
C LEU A 578 -1.38 -28.85 4.69
N ARG A 579 -0.39 -29.57 5.20
CA ARG A 579 0.47 -29.12 6.31
C ARG A 579 1.32 -27.91 5.92
N ARG A 580 2.01 -27.97 4.77
CA ARG A 580 2.82 -26.84 4.26
C ARG A 580 1.97 -25.61 3.96
N LEU A 581 0.73 -25.81 3.50
CA LEU A 581 -0.25 -24.74 3.32
C LEU A 581 -0.61 -24.04 4.63
N ALA A 582 -0.97 -24.80 5.67
CA ALA A 582 -1.31 -24.26 6.98
C ALA A 582 -0.16 -23.43 7.57
N TYR A 583 1.06 -23.97 7.52
CA TYR A 583 2.25 -23.26 7.99
C TYR A 583 2.64 -22.06 7.11
N GLY A 584 2.44 -22.14 5.80
CA GLY A 584 2.64 -21.00 4.88
C GLY A 584 1.68 -19.84 5.17
N LEU A 585 0.42 -20.14 5.49
CA LEU A 585 -0.59 -19.15 5.91
C LEU A 585 -0.21 -18.49 7.22
N TRP A 586 0.22 -19.28 8.21
CA TRP A 586 0.70 -18.76 9.49
C TRP A 586 2.00 -17.95 9.35
N LEU A 587 2.88 -18.29 8.41
CA LEU A 587 4.08 -17.51 8.11
C LEU A 587 3.72 -16.11 7.58
N ILE A 588 2.73 -16.01 6.68
CA ILE A 588 2.21 -14.73 6.21
C ILE A 588 1.60 -13.93 7.36
N ASP A 589 0.75 -14.55 8.18
CA ASP A 589 0.16 -13.89 9.36
C ASP A 589 1.25 -13.37 10.31
N SER A 590 2.28 -14.16 10.57
CA SER A 590 3.41 -13.79 11.41
C SER A 590 4.22 -12.63 10.83
N GLN A 591 4.44 -12.62 9.51
CA GLN A 591 5.05 -11.48 8.82
C GLN A 591 4.21 -10.22 8.95
N ILE A 592 2.90 -10.30 8.71
CA ILE A 592 1.98 -9.16 8.85
C ILE A 592 2.00 -8.63 10.29
N CYS A 593 2.00 -9.50 11.30
CA CYS A 593 2.14 -9.12 12.70
C CYS A 593 3.45 -8.36 12.96
N LEU A 594 4.56 -8.90 12.46
CA LEU A 594 5.90 -8.31 12.61
C LEU A 594 6.02 -6.96 11.92
N LEU A 595 5.43 -6.83 10.74
CA LEU A 595 5.59 -5.66 9.86
C LEU A 595 4.66 -4.50 10.22
N PHE A 596 3.48 -4.80 10.74
CA PHE A 596 2.43 -3.81 10.99
C PHE A 596 1.97 -3.73 12.44
N ASN A 597 2.61 -4.49 13.36
CA ASN A 597 2.29 -4.54 14.78
C ASN A 597 0.80 -4.85 15.04
N TYR A 598 0.22 -5.73 14.22
CA TYR A 598 -1.15 -6.18 14.38
C TYR A 598 -1.26 -7.38 15.31
N THR A 599 -2.42 -7.52 15.96
CA THR A 599 -2.77 -8.73 16.70
C THR A 599 -2.79 -9.93 15.74
N PRO A 600 -2.16 -11.06 16.09
CA PRO A 600 -2.19 -12.24 15.23
C PRO A 600 -3.59 -12.74 14.95
N ALA A 601 -3.88 -13.06 13.68
CA ALA A 601 -5.14 -13.69 13.30
C ALA A 601 -5.13 -15.20 13.58
N VAL A 602 -3.96 -15.83 13.50
CA VAL A 602 -3.79 -17.28 13.67
C VAL A 602 -2.99 -17.53 14.94
N PRO A 603 -3.62 -17.69 16.11
CA PRO A 603 -2.91 -17.89 17.36
C PRO A 603 -1.96 -19.10 17.28
N THR A 604 -0.84 -19.04 18.01
CA THR A 604 0.11 -20.16 18.15
C THR A 604 -0.53 -21.41 18.76
N GLU A 605 -1.74 -21.27 19.32
CA GLU A 605 -2.57 -22.33 19.89
C GLU A 605 -3.46 -23.04 18.85
N SER A 606 -3.56 -22.54 17.61
CA SER A 606 -4.43 -23.12 16.58
C SER A 606 -4.16 -24.63 16.37
N PRO A 607 -5.20 -25.47 16.26
CA PRO A 607 -5.06 -26.91 16.02
C PRO A 607 -4.18 -27.24 14.80
N ALA A 608 -4.20 -26.41 13.75
CA ALA A 608 -3.37 -26.60 12.56
C ALA A 608 -1.86 -26.50 12.87
N LEU A 609 -1.47 -25.70 13.87
CA LEU A 609 -0.08 -25.50 14.31
C LEU A 609 0.36 -26.46 15.41
N GLN A 610 -0.57 -27.29 15.89
CA GLN A 610 -0.26 -28.44 16.73
C GLN A 610 0.10 -29.66 15.90
N THR A 611 0.11 -29.54 14.56
CA THR A 611 0.66 -30.58 13.69
C THR A 611 2.20 -30.51 13.67
N PRO A 612 2.89 -31.66 13.51
CA PRO A 612 4.33 -31.71 13.24
C PRO A 612 4.78 -30.67 12.22
N LEU A 613 6.00 -30.14 12.35
CA LEU A 613 6.58 -29.30 11.30
C LEU A 613 6.61 -30.04 9.94
N PRO A 614 6.63 -29.29 8.82
CA PRO A 614 6.80 -29.89 7.50
C PRO A 614 8.10 -30.71 7.39
N SER A 615 8.05 -31.76 6.58
CA SER A 615 9.20 -32.64 6.34
C SER A 615 10.38 -31.91 5.70
N HIS A 616 11.57 -32.49 5.80
CA HIS A 616 12.76 -31.95 5.16
C HIS A 616 12.62 -31.94 3.62
N GLU A 617 13.18 -30.94 2.92
CA GLU A 617 13.05 -30.78 1.45
C GLU A 617 13.54 -32.01 0.68
N ARG A 618 14.62 -32.66 1.16
CA ARG A 618 15.09 -33.97 0.66
C ARG A 618 14.01 -35.04 0.53
N MET A 619 12.98 -35.03 1.38
CA MET A 619 11.85 -35.97 1.30
C MET A 619 10.76 -35.45 0.36
N TRP A 620 10.48 -34.15 0.40
CA TRP A 620 9.49 -33.46 -0.44
C TRP A 620 9.84 -33.45 -1.94
N GLU A 621 11.12 -33.37 -2.28
CA GLU A 621 11.60 -33.28 -3.67
C GLU A 621 11.65 -34.65 -4.39
N ARG A 622 11.17 -35.73 -3.76
CA ARG A 622 11.22 -37.08 -4.34
C ARG A 622 10.18 -37.22 -5.46
N PRO A 623 10.59 -37.58 -6.69
CA PRO A 623 9.70 -37.54 -7.85
C PRO A 623 8.73 -38.72 -7.95
N CYS A 624 8.97 -39.81 -7.21
CA CYS A 624 8.15 -41.03 -7.26
C CYS A 624 8.14 -41.79 -5.92
N ALA A 625 7.14 -42.65 -5.74
CA ALA A 625 6.92 -43.47 -4.55
C ALA A 625 8.14 -44.30 -4.12
N GLU A 626 8.83 -44.97 -5.06
CA GLU A 626 10.02 -45.77 -4.75
C GLU A 626 11.15 -44.92 -4.13
N SER A 627 11.45 -43.77 -4.73
CA SER A 627 12.51 -42.87 -4.25
C SER A 627 12.14 -42.20 -2.92
N TRP A 628 10.84 -41.95 -2.71
CA TRP A 628 10.31 -41.46 -1.44
C TRP A 628 10.43 -42.51 -0.34
N LYS A 629 10.04 -43.76 -0.63
CA LYS A 629 10.07 -44.87 0.34
C LYS A 629 11.49 -45.20 0.80
N GLN A 630 12.48 -45.17 -0.10
CA GLN A 630 13.90 -45.33 0.24
C GLN A 630 14.38 -44.24 1.22
N GLU A 631 14.00 -42.98 0.99
CA GLU A 631 14.37 -41.87 1.88
C GLU A 631 13.58 -41.93 3.21
N TRP A 632 12.31 -42.34 3.17
CA TRP A 632 11.45 -42.55 4.34
C TRP A 632 12.02 -43.62 5.29
N ASP A 633 12.41 -44.77 4.75
CA ASP A 633 12.97 -45.87 5.55
C ASP A 633 14.38 -45.53 6.07
N ARG A 634 15.18 -44.78 5.28
CA ARG A 634 16.51 -44.29 5.69
C ARG A 634 16.44 -43.30 6.84
N THR A 635 15.40 -42.47 6.89
CA THR A 635 15.26 -41.38 7.85
C THR A 635 14.55 -41.80 9.14
N LYS A 636 14.24 -43.10 9.33
CA LYS A 636 13.61 -43.66 10.55
C LYS A 636 12.40 -42.85 11.06
N LYS A 637 11.47 -42.49 10.17
CA LYS A 637 10.21 -41.79 10.54
C LYS A 637 10.47 -40.62 11.51
N PHE A 638 11.15 -39.55 11.06
CA PHE A 638 11.28 -38.36 11.90
C PHE A 638 9.89 -37.80 12.21
N GLU A 639 9.39 -38.05 13.42
CA GLU A 639 8.33 -37.23 14.00
C GLU A 639 8.90 -35.82 14.12
N SER A 640 8.53 -34.98 13.17
CA SER A 640 8.91 -33.59 13.21
C SER A 640 8.21 -32.99 14.44
N PRO A 641 8.93 -32.36 15.37
CA PRO A 641 8.30 -31.69 16.49
C PRO A 641 7.34 -30.61 15.97
N THR A 642 6.34 -30.27 16.78
CA THR A 642 5.47 -29.13 16.45
C THR A 642 6.27 -27.84 16.51
N LEU A 643 5.83 -26.82 15.79
CA LEU A 643 6.45 -25.49 15.83
C LEU A 643 6.55 -24.95 17.27
N ARG A 644 5.53 -25.19 18.09
CA ARG A 644 5.50 -24.80 19.50
C ARG A 644 6.58 -25.52 20.32
N GLU A 645 6.71 -26.83 20.15
CA GLU A 645 7.73 -27.62 20.86
C GLU A 645 9.14 -27.17 20.48
N GLU A 646 9.39 -26.87 19.21
CA GLU A 646 10.68 -26.35 18.77
C GLU A 646 10.98 -24.94 19.29
N MET A 647 9.99 -24.05 19.27
CA MET A 647 10.16 -22.72 19.86
C MET A 647 10.44 -22.80 21.37
N GLN A 648 9.81 -23.74 22.08
CA GLN A 648 10.08 -24.00 23.51
C GLN A 648 11.42 -24.69 23.75
N SER A 649 11.85 -25.58 22.85
CA SER A 649 13.14 -26.28 22.87
C SER A 649 14.30 -25.31 22.66
N LEU A 650 14.18 -24.41 21.67
CA LEU A 650 15.10 -23.28 21.46
C LEU A 650 15.14 -22.34 22.66
N TYR A 651 14.00 -22.09 23.32
CA TYR A 651 13.93 -21.30 24.55
C TYR A 651 14.66 -21.97 25.73
N ARG A 652 14.68 -23.30 25.77
CA ARG A 652 15.35 -24.11 26.81
C ARG A 652 16.82 -24.43 26.48
N LEU A 653 17.39 -23.80 25.45
CA LEU A 653 18.80 -23.91 25.06
C LEU A 653 19.28 -25.32 24.71
N ASN A 654 18.42 -26.16 24.14
CA ASN A 654 18.84 -27.47 23.66
C ASN A 654 18.13 -27.79 22.34
N PRO A 655 18.60 -27.25 21.19
CA PRO A 655 18.06 -27.65 19.91
C PRO A 655 18.30 -29.16 19.78
N ALA A 656 17.23 -29.95 19.78
CA ALA A 656 17.34 -31.36 19.48
C ALA A 656 18.08 -31.45 18.14
N GLY A 657 19.18 -32.22 18.08
CA GLY A 657 20.06 -32.34 16.92
C GLY A 657 19.42 -33.02 15.70
N GLN A 658 18.24 -32.56 15.29
CA GLN A 658 17.51 -32.99 14.10
C GLN A 658 17.86 -32.06 12.94
N GLU A 659 18.17 -32.64 11.77
CA GLU A 659 18.29 -31.88 10.52
C GLU A 659 16.91 -31.33 10.14
N ILE A 660 16.57 -30.12 10.61
CA ILE A 660 15.34 -29.42 10.21
C ILE A 660 15.47 -28.82 8.80
N GLY A 661 14.43 -29.01 7.97
CA GLY A 661 14.38 -28.47 6.62
C GLY A 661 14.39 -26.94 6.58
N GLY A 662 14.80 -26.36 5.44
CA GLY A 662 14.90 -24.90 5.27
C GLY A 662 13.57 -24.17 5.47
N PHE A 663 12.45 -24.75 5.04
CA PHE A 663 11.11 -24.22 5.25
C PHE A 663 10.72 -24.25 6.74
N SER A 664 10.94 -25.38 7.42
CA SER A 664 10.66 -25.54 8.85
C SER A 664 11.51 -24.63 9.72
N PHE A 665 12.79 -24.43 9.34
CA PHE A 665 13.66 -23.46 9.98
C PHE A 665 13.12 -22.02 9.86
N LEU A 666 12.63 -21.61 8.68
CA LEU A 666 12.04 -20.28 8.50
C LEU A 666 10.79 -20.08 9.38
N LEU A 667 9.95 -21.11 9.52
CA LEU A 667 8.77 -21.07 10.40
C LEU A 667 9.17 -20.86 11.86
N ILE A 668 10.19 -21.59 12.33
CA ILE A 668 10.72 -21.46 13.69
C ILE A 668 11.28 -20.05 13.92
N LEU A 669 12.05 -19.50 12.96
CA LEU A 669 12.62 -18.16 13.05
C LEU A 669 11.54 -17.08 13.18
N PHE A 670 10.54 -17.10 12.30
CA PHE A 670 9.44 -16.13 12.33
C PHE A 670 8.52 -16.32 13.53
N GLY A 671 8.34 -17.55 14.01
CA GLY A 671 7.63 -17.84 15.26
C GLY A 671 8.31 -17.25 16.47
N PHE A 672 9.63 -17.40 16.56
CA PHE A 672 10.40 -16.84 17.66
C PHE A 672 10.34 -15.32 17.69
N PHE A 673 10.48 -14.63 16.55
CA PHE A 673 10.32 -13.16 16.46
C PHE A 673 8.93 -12.68 16.89
N ARG A 674 7.91 -13.49 16.62
CA ARG A 674 6.53 -13.19 16.95
C ARG A 674 6.23 -13.37 18.44
N ASP A 675 6.84 -14.37 19.10
CA ASP A 675 6.51 -14.80 20.47
C ASP A 675 7.41 -14.16 21.54
N GLN A 676 8.69 -13.92 21.24
CA GLN A 676 9.60 -13.21 22.12
C GLN A 676 9.56 -11.72 21.82
N LEU A 677 9.01 -10.93 22.76
CA LEU A 677 9.42 -9.60 23.26
C LEU A 677 10.06 -8.54 22.33
N PHE A 678 10.32 -8.77 21.05
CA PHE A 678 11.13 -7.92 20.20
C PHE A 678 10.33 -6.71 19.76
N LEU A 679 9.02 -6.78 19.56
CA LEU A 679 8.23 -5.60 19.20
C LEU A 679 7.97 -4.69 20.40
N LYS A 680 7.62 -5.26 21.55
CA LYS A 680 7.39 -4.48 22.77
C LYS A 680 8.70 -3.92 23.32
N GLN A 681 9.76 -4.74 23.37
CA GLN A 681 11.08 -4.27 23.77
C GLN A 681 11.78 -3.45 22.70
N ALA A 682 11.69 -3.66 21.38
CA ALA A 682 12.35 -2.75 20.42
C ALA A 682 11.79 -1.32 20.50
N ASN A 683 10.51 -1.19 20.87
CA ASN A 683 9.89 0.08 21.21
C ASN A 683 10.44 0.65 22.53
N ASP A 684 10.52 -0.18 23.58
CA ASP A 684 11.03 0.23 24.92
C ASP A 684 12.57 0.40 24.98
N LEU A 685 13.31 -0.24 24.07
CA LEU A 685 14.78 -0.27 23.95
C LEU A 685 15.31 0.86 23.06
N GLY A 686 14.43 1.66 22.45
CA GLY A 686 14.84 2.78 21.61
C GLY A 686 15.58 2.36 20.33
N LEU A 687 15.21 1.23 19.71
CA LEU A 687 15.63 0.90 18.34
C LEU A 687 14.99 1.84 17.29
N SER A 688 13.99 2.64 17.68
CA SER A 688 13.59 3.88 17.00
C SER A 688 14.67 4.99 17.05
N GLY A 689 15.75 4.78 17.80
CA GLY A 689 16.73 5.79 18.21
C GLY A 689 18.18 5.56 17.78
N VAL A 690 18.45 4.56 16.96
CA VAL A 690 19.72 4.47 16.24
C VAL A 690 19.56 5.26 14.93
N ILE A 691 19.49 6.58 15.00
CA ILE A 691 20.49 7.60 14.58
C ILE A 691 19.90 8.93 15.08
N ASN A 692 20.64 9.86 15.70
CA ASN A 692 21.58 10.69 14.97
C ASN A 692 22.74 11.22 15.83
N VAL A 693 23.93 11.25 15.22
CA VAL A 693 25.12 11.97 15.73
C VAL A 693 24.93 13.49 15.60
N ASP A 694 23.88 13.94 14.91
CA ASP A 694 23.52 15.35 14.72
C ASP A 694 22.10 15.72 15.21
N GLY A 695 21.59 15.09 16.28
CA GLY A 695 20.56 15.71 17.15
C GLY A 695 19.18 16.08 16.56
N LYS A 696 18.49 15.17 15.85
CA LYS A 696 17.03 15.31 15.61
C LYS A 696 16.28 14.01 15.92
N MET A 697 15.21 14.11 16.73
CA MET A 697 14.26 13.03 17.01
C MET A 697 13.38 12.74 15.80
N ILE A 698 13.20 11.48 15.45
CA ILE A 698 12.07 11.03 14.62
C ILE A 698 10.87 10.88 15.55
N SER A 699 10.19 11.99 15.85
CA SER A 699 8.84 11.95 16.41
C SER A 699 7.89 11.45 15.31
N HIS A 700 6.96 10.57 15.67
CA HIS A 700 5.96 9.91 14.82
C HIS A 700 6.40 8.57 14.20
N MET A 701 6.21 7.47 14.94
CA MET A 701 5.81 6.19 14.33
C MET A 701 4.31 6.24 13.95
N GLY A 702 3.95 7.29 13.19
CA GLY A 702 2.65 7.44 12.54
C GLY A 702 2.83 7.33 11.03
N HIS A 703 2.10 6.40 10.41
CA HIS A 703 1.79 6.30 8.98
C HIS A 703 2.88 6.08 7.92
N ARG A 704 4.14 5.82 8.25
CA ARG A 704 5.05 5.15 7.29
C ARG A 704 5.86 4.07 7.99
N PRO A 705 5.78 2.81 7.55
CA PRO A 705 6.62 1.79 8.13
C PRO A 705 8.07 2.08 7.72
N ASN A 706 8.97 2.01 8.69
CA ASN A 706 10.38 2.36 8.52
C ASN A 706 10.97 1.56 7.33
N PRO A 707 11.38 2.20 6.21
CA PRO A 707 11.90 1.52 5.02
C PRO A 707 13.11 0.63 5.31
N ASP A 708 13.77 0.87 6.44
CA ASP A 708 14.95 0.16 6.89
C ASP A 708 14.60 -1.14 7.65
N LEU A 709 13.47 -1.17 8.37
CA LEU A 709 12.91 -2.40 8.96
C LEU A 709 12.48 -3.39 7.85
N TRP A 710 11.92 -2.86 6.76
CA TRP A 710 11.58 -3.64 5.57
C TRP A 710 12.79 -4.25 4.88
N ARG A 711 13.98 -3.63 4.97
CA ARG A 711 15.19 -4.20 4.37
C ARG A 711 15.85 -5.28 5.24
N LEU A 712 15.61 -5.28 6.56
CA LEU A 712 15.96 -6.40 7.45
C LEU A 712 15.14 -7.65 7.09
N LEU A 713 13.89 -7.43 6.67
CA LEU A 713 12.89 -8.47 6.41
C LEU A 713 12.66 -8.74 4.92
N ASP A 714 13.39 -8.10 4.00
CA ASP A 714 13.37 -8.38 2.55
C ASP A 714 14.61 -9.19 2.15
N PRO A 715 14.65 -10.50 2.46
CA PRO A 715 15.68 -11.37 1.97
C PRO A 715 15.44 -11.77 0.51
N CYS A 716 14.44 -11.24 -0.22
CA CYS A 716 14.02 -11.78 -1.53
C CYS A 716 14.20 -10.82 -2.71
N ARG A 717 14.41 -9.52 -2.53
CA ARG A 717 14.45 -8.61 -3.68
C ARG A 717 15.60 -8.83 -4.65
N ARG A 718 16.62 -9.64 -4.32
CA ARG A 718 17.82 -9.83 -5.18
C ARG A 718 18.55 -11.18 -5.07
N THR A 719 17.99 -12.22 -4.47
CA THR A 719 18.81 -13.24 -3.78
C THR A 719 18.54 -14.67 -4.25
N GLY A 720 19.58 -15.35 -4.75
CA GLY A 720 19.55 -16.80 -4.91
C GLY A 720 19.61 -17.51 -3.55
N ALA A 721 19.21 -18.79 -3.49
CA ALA A 721 19.12 -19.62 -2.29
C ALA A 721 20.33 -19.54 -1.32
N LYS A 722 21.54 -19.29 -1.86
CA LYS A 722 22.77 -19.08 -1.08
C LYS A 722 22.73 -17.87 -0.13
N ARG A 723 22.07 -16.77 -0.51
CA ARG A 723 21.98 -15.55 0.32
C ARG A 723 20.92 -15.64 1.41
N ILE A 724 19.83 -16.37 1.17
CA ILE A 724 18.83 -16.69 2.20
C ILE A 724 19.49 -17.51 3.30
N LYS A 725 20.23 -18.58 2.92
CA LYS A 725 21.00 -19.39 3.86
C LYS A 725 21.97 -18.55 4.72
N LEU A 726 22.66 -17.58 4.13
CA LEU A 726 23.57 -16.68 4.86
C LEU A 726 22.84 -15.78 5.87
N ALA A 727 21.73 -15.15 5.46
CA ALA A 727 20.93 -14.33 6.37
C ALA A 727 20.38 -15.17 7.54
N THR A 728 19.93 -16.38 7.26
CA THR A 728 19.45 -17.34 8.26
C THR A 728 20.52 -17.68 9.30
N ILE A 729 21.75 -17.97 8.87
CA ILE A 729 22.89 -18.23 9.77
C ILE A 729 23.17 -16.99 10.63
N GLN A 730 23.20 -15.79 10.04
CA GLN A 730 23.43 -14.56 10.79
C GLN A 730 22.38 -14.34 11.89
N TYR A 731 21.10 -14.56 11.58
CA TYR A 731 20.01 -14.43 12.56
C TYR A 731 20.10 -15.43 13.70
N TYR A 732 20.44 -16.68 13.42
CA TYR A 732 20.67 -17.69 14.45
C TYR A 732 21.70 -17.21 15.49
N HIS A 733 22.86 -16.72 15.03
CA HIS A 733 23.89 -16.23 15.95
C HIS A 733 23.47 -14.96 16.70
N VAL A 734 22.76 -14.02 16.07
CA VAL A 734 22.20 -12.85 16.76
C VAL A 734 21.27 -13.29 17.90
N ILE A 735 20.38 -14.25 17.64
CA ILE A 735 19.42 -14.78 18.61
C ILE A 735 20.15 -15.44 19.78
N SER A 736 21.15 -16.28 19.49
CA SER A 736 21.92 -16.97 20.52
C SER A 736 22.66 -16.01 21.46
N ILE A 737 23.06 -14.82 20.97
CA ILE A 737 23.67 -13.75 21.77
C ILE A 737 22.62 -13.05 22.65
N ILE A 738 21.53 -12.55 22.06
CA ILE A 738 20.55 -11.71 22.76
C ILE A 738 19.73 -12.49 23.80
N ASN A 739 19.58 -13.80 23.65
CA ASN A 739 18.92 -14.65 24.64
C ASN A 739 19.71 -14.77 25.95
N ARG A 740 21.04 -14.61 25.88
CA ARG A 740 21.91 -14.73 27.06
C ARG A 740 22.24 -13.37 27.66
N VAL A 741 22.39 -12.34 26.83
CA VAL A 741 22.61 -10.96 27.28
C VAL A 741 21.60 -10.03 26.59
N PRO A 742 20.71 -9.37 27.35
CA PRO A 742 19.74 -8.45 26.78
C PRO A 742 20.41 -7.35 25.97
N LEU A 743 19.83 -7.00 24.81
CA LEU A 743 20.40 -5.99 23.93
C LEU A 743 20.54 -4.61 24.61
N ARG A 744 19.63 -4.24 25.53
CA ARG A 744 19.78 -3.03 26.38
C ARG A 744 21.09 -3.02 27.15
N ASP A 745 21.52 -4.18 27.61
CA ASP A 745 22.67 -4.29 28.50
C ASP A 745 23.96 -4.16 27.68
N LEU A 746 23.99 -4.70 26.45
CA LEU A 746 25.08 -4.45 25.49
C LEU A 746 25.20 -2.97 25.10
N TYR A 747 24.07 -2.29 24.87
CA TYR A 747 24.08 -0.85 24.57
C TYR A 747 24.44 0.01 25.78
N ALA A 748 23.87 -0.31 26.95
CA ALA A 748 24.19 0.39 28.18
C ALA A 748 25.65 0.19 28.58
N PHE A 749 26.23 -1.01 28.34
CA PHE A 749 27.66 -1.30 28.48
C PHE A 749 28.52 -0.34 27.62
N ALA A 750 28.17 -0.18 26.35
CA ALA A 750 28.85 0.75 25.43
C ALA A 750 28.55 2.24 25.73
N GLY A 751 27.73 2.55 26.73
CA GLY A 751 27.38 3.93 27.12
C GLY A 751 26.36 4.60 26.21
N TRP A 752 25.56 3.82 25.48
CA TRP A 752 24.53 4.36 24.59
C TRP A 752 23.27 4.77 25.36
N ARG A 753 22.92 6.06 25.27
CA ARG A 753 21.67 6.65 25.82
C ARG A 753 21.43 6.37 27.31
N VAL A 754 22.48 6.06 28.06
CA VAL A 754 22.41 5.86 29.50
C VAL A 754 23.32 6.87 30.20
N ALA A 755 22.87 7.38 31.35
CA ALA A 755 23.73 8.16 32.22
C ALA A 755 24.96 7.34 32.63
N ARG A 756 26.09 8.00 32.85
CA ARG A 756 27.35 7.36 33.20
C ARG A 756 27.23 6.42 34.41
N SER A 757 26.44 6.81 35.41
CA SER A 757 26.14 5.97 36.58
C SER A 757 25.50 4.63 36.20
N LYS A 758 24.54 4.65 35.26
CA LYS A 758 23.81 3.47 34.76
C LYS A 758 24.66 2.61 33.83
N GLN A 759 25.56 3.22 33.06
CA GLN A 759 26.59 2.49 32.30
C GLN A 759 27.50 1.71 33.26
N LEU A 760 28.05 2.37 34.28
CA LEU A 760 28.95 1.73 35.26
C LEU A 760 28.25 0.62 36.05
N ASP A 761 26.98 0.81 36.41
CA ASP A 761 26.16 -0.21 37.05
C ASP A 761 25.94 -1.43 36.13
N THR A 762 25.66 -1.18 34.85
CA THR A 762 25.54 -2.24 33.85
C THR A 762 26.85 -3.00 33.65
N ILE A 763 27.98 -2.29 33.56
CA ILE A 763 29.31 -2.90 33.48
C ILE A 763 29.54 -3.81 34.69
N ARG A 764 29.30 -3.34 35.93
CA ARG A 764 29.46 -4.16 37.14
C ARG A 764 28.57 -5.39 37.14
N ARG A 765 27.31 -5.24 36.75
CA ARG A 765 26.35 -6.36 36.67
C ARG A 765 26.78 -7.39 35.63
N LEU A 766 27.22 -6.95 34.45
CA LEU A 766 27.72 -7.85 33.40
C LEU A 766 29.02 -8.53 33.82
N LEU A 767 29.93 -7.84 34.51
CA LEU A 767 31.16 -8.43 35.06
C LEU A 767 30.85 -9.54 36.07
N SER A 768 29.93 -9.28 37.01
CA SER A 768 29.46 -10.29 37.98
C SER A 768 28.85 -11.48 37.25
N TRP A 769 27.95 -11.21 36.29
CA TRP A 769 27.29 -12.24 35.51
C TRP A 769 28.28 -13.11 34.73
N THR A 770 29.26 -12.50 34.05
CA THR A 770 30.29 -13.26 33.30
C THR A 770 31.21 -14.09 34.19
N THR A 771 31.38 -13.69 35.45
CA THR A 771 32.18 -14.46 36.43
C THR A 771 31.38 -15.65 36.94
N GLU A 772 30.08 -15.46 37.19
CA GLU A 772 29.15 -16.49 37.65
C GLU A 772 28.76 -17.49 36.54
N HIS A 773 28.66 -17.03 35.28
CA HIS A 773 28.20 -17.77 34.11
C HIS A 773 29.27 -17.78 33.01
N GLY A 774 30.48 -18.22 33.37
CA GLY A 774 31.64 -18.16 32.47
C GLY A 774 31.50 -19.00 31.19
N ASP A 775 30.73 -20.09 31.24
CA ASP A 775 30.35 -20.92 30.09
C ASP A 775 29.43 -20.16 29.13
N GLY A 776 28.37 -19.52 29.65
CA GLY A 776 27.48 -18.67 28.87
C GLY A 776 28.22 -17.49 28.21
N ALA A 777 29.19 -16.90 28.91
CA ALA A 777 30.04 -15.84 28.35
C ALA A 777 30.94 -16.34 27.19
N ARG A 778 31.53 -17.54 27.31
CA ARG A 778 32.33 -18.17 26.25
C ARG A 778 31.47 -18.56 25.04
N GLU A 779 30.26 -19.02 25.28
CA GLU A 779 29.30 -19.35 24.22
C GLU A 779 28.87 -18.10 23.44
N ILE A 780 28.61 -16.98 24.13
CA ILE A 780 28.39 -15.68 23.48
C ILE A 780 29.59 -15.29 22.62
N ALA A 781 30.81 -15.49 23.11
CA ALA A 781 32.01 -15.18 22.34
C ALA A 781 32.12 -16.00 21.05
N LEU A 782 31.71 -17.28 21.06
CA LEU A 782 31.65 -18.12 19.86
C LEU A 782 30.59 -17.63 18.88
N HIS A 783 29.35 -17.42 19.32
CA HIS A 783 28.30 -16.92 18.43
C HIS A 783 28.64 -15.53 17.88
N ALA A 784 29.23 -14.65 18.69
CA ALA A 784 29.65 -13.33 18.26
C ALA A 784 30.83 -13.39 17.27
N ALA A 785 31.84 -14.22 17.50
CA ALA A 785 32.96 -14.39 16.57
C ALA A 785 32.53 -15.01 15.24
N LYS A 786 31.66 -16.01 15.26
CA LYS A 786 31.08 -16.61 14.05
C LYS A 786 30.27 -15.59 13.27
N LEU A 787 29.38 -14.84 13.95
CA LEU A 787 28.59 -13.77 13.34
C LEU A 787 29.49 -12.68 12.73
N PHE A 788 30.52 -12.27 13.45
CA PHE A 788 31.51 -11.28 13.00
C PHE A 788 32.23 -11.77 11.73
N HIS A 789 32.65 -13.03 11.71
CA HIS A 789 33.29 -13.65 10.56
C HIS A 789 32.35 -13.75 9.35
N GLU A 790 31.10 -14.18 9.55
CA GLU A 790 30.12 -14.33 8.47
C GLU A 790 29.77 -12.98 7.85
N CYS A 791 29.55 -11.94 8.67
CA CYS A 791 29.29 -10.60 8.15
C CYS A 791 30.50 -10.00 7.40
N LYS A 792 31.73 -10.35 7.81
CA LYS A 792 32.96 -9.90 7.16
C LYS A 792 33.29 -10.66 5.86
N SER A 793 33.14 -11.98 5.85
CA SER A 793 33.62 -12.85 4.77
C SER A 793 32.54 -13.18 3.73
N HIS A 794 31.26 -13.15 4.11
CA HIS A 794 30.15 -13.62 3.29
C HIS A 794 28.96 -12.63 3.31
N SER A 795 29.18 -11.38 2.90
CA SER A 795 28.10 -10.38 2.86
C SER A 795 27.00 -10.75 1.85
N SER A 796 25.78 -10.78 2.36
CA SER A 796 24.52 -10.87 1.62
C SER A 796 24.03 -9.50 1.13
N CYS A 797 24.73 -8.41 1.48
CA CYS A 797 24.33 -7.01 1.36
C CYS A 797 22.98 -6.70 2.03
N GLY A 798 22.61 -7.51 3.03
CA GLY A 798 21.37 -7.36 3.78
C GLY A 798 21.44 -6.18 4.75
N TYR A 799 20.29 -5.55 5.03
CA TYR A 799 20.24 -4.41 5.95
C TYR A 799 20.41 -4.83 7.42
N GLN A 800 20.24 -6.11 7.72
CA GLN A 800 20.52 -6.69 9.04
C GLN A 800 22.02 -6.77 9.34
N GLU A 801 22.89 -6.82 8.32
CA GLU A 801 24.31 -7.09 8.50
C GLU A 801 25.08 -6.00 9.27
N PRO A 802 24.82 -4.69 9.06
CA PRO A 802 25.40 -3.66 9.91
C PRO A 802 25.01 -3.79 11.40
N VAL A 803 23.77 -4.21 11.67
CA VAL A 803 23.27 -4.42 13.03
C VAL A 803 23.89 -5.68 13.64
N ALA A 804 23.97 -6.76 12.88
CA ALA A 804 24.64 -7.99 13.28
C ALA A 804 26.14 -7.76 13.55
N MET A 805 26.80 -6.96 12.72
CA MET A 805 28.18 -6.53 12.90
C MET A 805 28.33 -5.70 14.18
N LEU A 806 27.39 -4.79 14.46
CA LEU A 806 27.39 -4.04 15.72
C LEU A 806 27.23 -4.96 16.93
N ILE A 807 26.22 -5.83 16.94
CA ILE A 807 25.91 -6.72 18.07
C ILE A 807 27.08 -7.66 18.35
N SER A 808 27.65 -8.29 17.33
CA SER A 808 28.82 -9.17 17.48
C SER A 808 30.03 -8.41 18.05
N SER A 809 30.28 -7.20 17.57
CA SER A 809 31.38 -6.36 18.05
C SER A 809 31.21 -5.96 19.52
N LEU A 810 30.00 -5.57 19.92
CA LEU A 810 29.68 -5.23 21.32
C LEU A 810 29.79 -6.44 22.24
N ALA A 811 29.31 -7.61 21.80
CA ALA A 811 29.38 -8.84 22.57
C ALA A 811 30.84 -9.31 22.77
N LEU A 812 31.67 -9.24 21.73
CA LEU A 812 33.11 -9.53 21.83
C LEU A 812 33.84 -8.49 22.69
N TRP A 813 33.48 -7.21 22.59
CA TRP A 813 34.03 -6.16 23.44
C TRP A 813 33.66 -6.37 24.92
N MET A 814 32.39 -6.67 25.21
CA MET A 814 31.92 -7.01 26.55
C MET A 814 32.68 -8.23 27.10
N TYR A 815 32.80 -9.30 26.31
CA TYR A 815 33.52 -10.51 26.72
C TYR A 815 35.01 -10.28 26.98
N ASN A 816 35.69 -9.47 26.18
CA ASN A 816 37.08 -9.11 26.46
C ASN A 816 37.19 -8.24 27.73
N THR A 817 36.29 -7.26 27.88
CA THR A 817 36.29 -6.33 29.02
C THR A 817 36.01 -7.05 30.33
N SER A 818 35.23 -8.13 30.30
CA SER A 818 35.02 -8.96 31.47
C SER A 818 36.22 -9.78 31.92
N LEU A 819 37.33 -9.74 31.17
CA LEU A 819 38.51 -10.58 31.38
C LEU A 819 39.81 -9.80 31.64
N SER A 820 39.81 -8.49 31.95
CA SER A 820 41.04 -7.69 32.23
C SER A 820 40.85 -6.66 33.36
N PRO A 821 41.86 -6.27 34.19
CA PRO A 821 43.25 -6.75 34.37
C PRO A 821 43.46 -7.67 35.60
N TYR A 822 42.45 -7.88 36.45
CA TYR A 822 42.59 -8.72 37.67
C TYR A 822 42.75 -10.23 37.38
N ALA A 823 42.36 -10.69 36.19
CA ALA A 823 42.53 -12.08 35.78
C ALA A 823 43.92 -12.38 35.17
N LEU A 824 44.65 -11.34 34.73
CA LEU A 824 45.98 -11.47 34.11
C LEU A 824 47.11 -11.45 35.15
N GLU A 825 46.96 -10.75 36.28
CA GLU A 825 47.99 -10.74 37.35
C GLU A 825 48.07 -12.06 38.13
N ARG A 826 46.97 -12.83 38.24
CA ARG A 826 47.03 -14.20 38.81
C ARG A 826 47.65 -15.24 37.87
N ARG A 827 48.13 -14.83 36.70
CA ARG A 827 48.69 -15.71 35.66
C ARG A 827 50.21 -15.58 35.55
N GLU A 828 50.94 -15.22 36.61
CA GLU A 828 52.41 -15.25 36.64
C GLU A 828 53.02 -16.67 36.48
N GLY A 829 52.20 -17.73 36.40
CA GLY A 829 52.65 -19.09 36.03
C GLY A 829 52.57 -19.44 34.53
N PHE A 830 52.22 -18.51 33.64
CA PHE A 830 51.80 -18.80 32.25
C PHE A 830 52.90 -19.14 31.23
N GLN A 831 54.17 -19.20 31.61
CA GLN A 831 55.25 -19.33 30.63
C GLN A 831 55.57 -20.77 30.17
N ASN A 832 54.90 -21.83 30.66
CA ASN A 832 55.38 -23.21 30.38
C ASN A 832 54.32 -24.31 30.12
N GLN A 833 53.14 -23.99 29.58
CA GLN A 833 52.22 -25.02 29.04
C GLN A 833 51.82 -24.69 27.59
N SER A 834 51.71 -25.73 26.74
CA SER A 834 51.28 -25.62 25.34
C SER A 834 49.81 -25.19 25.27
N VAL A 835 49.58 -23.88 25.22
CA VAL A 835 48.22 -23.32 25.12
C VAL A 835 47.67 -23.59 23.72
N VAL A 836 46.55 -24.31 23.63
CA VAL A 836 45.88 -24.62 22.36
C VAL A 836 45.19 -23.35 21.84
N THR A 837 45.40 -23.02 20.56
CA THR A 837 44.71 -21.90 19.90
C THR A 837 43.36 -22.41 19.39
N ILE A 838 42.27 -21.77 19.82
CA ILE A 838 40.91 -22.12 19.36
C ILE A 838 40.42 -21.03 18.43
N ARG A 839 40.05 -21.41 17.22
CA ARG A 839 39.42 -20.49 16.25
C ARG A 839 37.95 -20.36 16.55
N LEU A 840 37.53 -19.15 16.93
CA LEU A 840 36.15 -18.88 17.31
C LEU A 840 35.18 -18.72 16.12
N ASP A 841 35.70 -18.74 14.89
CA ASP A 841 34.90 -18.68 13.66
C ASP A 841 34.54 -20.07 13.07
N GLU A 842 35.04 -21.14 13.69
CA GLU A 842 34.69 -22.52 13.35
C GLU A 842 33.38 -22.95 14.06
N ASP A 843 32.74 -24.02 13.57
CA ASP A 843 31.43 -24.45 14.08
C ASP A 843 31.52 -24.93 15.53
N ILE A 844 30.53 -24.55 16.34
CA ILE A 844 30.48 -24.76 17.80
C ILE A 844 30.49 -26.25 18.19
N ASP A 845 30.08 -27.11 17.27
CA ASP A 845 29.98 -28.56 17.44
C ASP A 845 31.33 -29.28 17.32
N ARG A 846 32.43 -28.56 17.03
CA ARG A 846 33.78 -29.13 17.18
C ARG A 846 34.04 -29.42 18.66
N GLU A 847 34.50 -30.64 18.95
CA GLU A 847 34.77 -31.14 20.30
C GLU A 847 35.60 -30.17 21.15
N GLU A 848 36.59 -29.51 20.53
CA GLU A 848 37.46 -28.51 21.16
C GLU A 848 36.75 -27.22 21.58
N ALA A 849 35.81 -26.70 20.76
CA ALA A 849 35.05 -25.48 21.06
C ALA A 849 34.02 -25.75 22.17
N SER A 850 33.33 -26.89 22.09
CA SER A 850 32.40 -27.36 23.12
C SER A 850 33.11 -27.65 24.45
N GLU A 851 34.31 -28.25 24.42
CA GLU A 851 35.12 -28.44 25.63
C GLU A 851 35.56 -27.11 26.23
N TRP A 852 35.95 -26.12 25.41
CA TRP A 852 36.33 -24.79 25.88
C TRP A 852 35.18 -24.04 26.54
N VAL A 853 33.98 -24.06 25.95
CA VAL A 853 32.77 -23.49 26.57
C VAL A 853 32.54 -24.08 27.95
N ARG A 854 32.54 -25.41 28.06
CA ARG A 854 32.26 -26.11 29.33
C ARG A 854 33.35 -25.91 30.39
N THR A 855 34.62 -26.05 30.00
CA THR A 855 35.73 -26.18 30.96
C THR A 855 36.47 -24.88 31.20
N GLY A 856 36.43 -23.93 30.26
CA GLY A 856 37.26 -22.72 30.31
C GLY A 856 38.77 -22.99 30.38
N LYS A 857 39.21 -24.22 30.04
CA LYS A 857 40.63 -24.62 30.03
C LYS A 857 41.47 -23.66 29.20
N GLN A 858 42.76 -23.59 29.52
CA GLN A 858 43.72 -22.65 28.93
C GLN A 858 43.80 -22.77 27.40
N ALA A 859 43.05 -21.92 26.71
CA ALA A 859 43.06 -21.79 25.26
C ALA A 859 43.20 -20.32 24.87
N ARG A 860 43.80 -20.06 23.70
CA ARG A 860 43.87 -18.73 23.09
C ARG A 860 42.74 -18.58 22.09
N PRO A 861 41.64 -17.87 22.44
CA PRO A 861 40.55 -17.64 21.50
C PRO A 861 41.00 -16.67 20.40
N PHE A 862 41.00 -17.14 19.17
CA PHE A 862 41.43 -16.40 18.01
C PHE A 862 40.24 -16.03 17.12
N VAL A 863 40.12 -14.74 16.79
CA VAL A 863 39.14 -14.23 15.83
C VAL A 863 39.87 -13.77 14.55
N PRO A 864 39.53 -14.29 13.35
CA PRO A 864 40.20 -13.92 12.11
C PRO A 864 40.19 -12.42 11.80
N GLY A 865 41.38 -11.85 11.60
CA GLY A 865 41.58 -10.42 11.36
C GLY A 865 41.61 -9.55 12.62
N VAL A 866 41.34 -10.12 13.79
CA VAL A 866 41.50 -9.44 15.10
C VAL A 866 42.71 -10.00 15.85
N GLY A 867 42.89 -11.33 15.82
CA GLY A 867 43.93 -12.03 16.56
C GLY A 867 43.41 -12.67 17.85
N ASP A 868 44.31 -12.91 18.80
CA ASP A 868 43.96 -13.38 20.14
C ASP A 868 43.14 -12.28 20.87
N ILE A 869 41.87 -12.59 21.14
CA ILE A 869 40.96 -11.62 21.75
C ILE A 869 41.21 -11.43 23.24
N HIS A 870 42.05 -12.23 23.89
CA HIS A 870 42.42 -12.04 25.31
C HIS A 870 43.65 -11.14 25.49
N MET A 871 44.34 -10.76 24.41
CA MET A 871 45.48 -9.85 24.48
C MET A 871 45.06 -8.43 24.91
N PRO A 872 45.94 -7.67 25.58
CA PRO A 872 45.71 -6.25 25.86
C PRO A 872 45.37 -5.47 24.58
N GLY A 873 44.26 -4.72 24.60
CA GLY A 873 43.74 -4.01 23.43
C GLY A 873 43.00 -4.91 22.41
N GLY A 874 42.72 -6.17 22.74
CA GLY A 874 41.96 -7.10 21.89
C GLY A 874 40.57 -6.56 21.51
N TYR A 875 39.85 -5.97 22.46
CA TYR A 875 38.58 -5.27 22.18
C TYR A 875 38.73 -4.12 21.19
N SER A 876 39.81 -3.35 21.30
CA SER A 876 40.08 -2.22 20.42
C SER A 876 40.32 -2.67 18.98
N LYS A 877 41.00 -3.80 18.81
CA LYS A 877 41.15 -4.45 17.50
C LYS A 877 39.81 -4.95 16.94
N VAL A 878 38.95 -5.54 17.77
CA VAL A 878 37.59 -5.97 17.34
C VAL A 878 36.80 -4.77 16.81
N VAL A 879 36.73 -3.70 17.60
CA VAL A 879 35.93 -2.51 17.25
C VAL A 879 36.52 -1.80 16.03
N THR A 880 37.85 -1.66 15.94
CA THR A 880 38.52 -1.07 14.77
C THR A 880 38.24 -1.90 13.51
N GLN A 881 38.36 -3.22 13.59
CA GLN A 881 38.06 -4.09 12.48
C GLN A 881 36.58 -4.03 12.08
N ALA A 882 35.66 -3.89 13.04
CA ALA A 882 34.23 -3.71 12.78
C ALA A 882 33.95 -2.40 12.04
N ILE A 883 34.59 -1.31 12.47
CA ILE A 883 34.53 0.00 11.83
C ILE A 883 34.99 -0.09 10.37
N ASP A 884 36.11 -0.76 10.10
CA ASP A 884 36.62 -0.94 8.73
C ASP A 884 35.63 -1.72 7.85
N VAL A 885 35.00 -2.78 8.39
CA VAL A 885 33.98 -3.53 7.65
C VAL A 885 32.73 -2.68 7.40
N LEU A 886 32.26 -1.94 8.41
CA LEU A 886 31.11 -1.05 8.31
C LEU A 886 31.31 0.10 7.31
N GLU A 887 32.55 0.55 7.11
CA GLU A 887 32.91 1.61 6.16
C GLU A 887 33.24 1.06 4.75
N SER A 888 33.72 -0.17 4.64
CA SER A 888 34.11 -0.77 3.35
C SER A 888 32.92 -1.22 2.49
N VAL A 889 31.81 -1.63 3.10
CA VAL A 889 30.62 -2.10 2.37
C VAL A 889 29.68 -0.92 2.04
N LYS A 890 29.77 -0.39 0.82
CA LYS A 890 29.03 0.81 0.38
C LYS A 890 27.51 0.64 0.39
N GLU A 891 27.03 -0.59 0.26
CA GLU A 891 25.62 -0.95 0.26
C GLU A 891 24.96 -0.79 1.64
N TRP A 892 25.76 -0.82 2.71
CA TRP A 892 25.31 -0.66 4.08
C TRP A 892 25.13 0.83 4.41
N LYS A 893 23.99 1.40 3.98
CA LYS A 893 23.69 2.83 4.17
C LYS A 893 23.78 3.32 5.63
N ILE A 894 23.48 2.46 6.61
CA ILE A 894 23.59 2.76 8.04
C ILE A 894 24.99 2.46 8.63
N GLY A 895 25.87 1.79 7.86
CA GLY A 895 27.19 1.36 8.30
C GLY A 895 28.08 2.51 8.76
N GLN A 896 28.09 3.63 8.02
CA GLN A 896 28.86 4.84 8.39
C GLN A 896 28.41 5.46 9.72
N LEU A 897 27.13 5.31 10.07
CA LEU A 897 26.60 5.86 11.32
C LEU A 897 26.98 4.98 12.51
N PHE A 898 26.94 3.66 12.32
CA PHE A 898 27.47 2.72 13.30
C PHE A 898 28.98 2.84 13.47
N SER A 899 29.74 3.06 12.39
CA SER A 899 31.19 3.24 12.47
C SER A 899 31.53 4.50 13.26
N ARG A 900 30.86 5.64 12.98
CA ARG A 900 31.02 6.89 13.75
C ARG A 900 30.68 6.70 15.22
N ALA A 901 29.57 6.04 15.52
CA ALA A 901 29.17 5.80 16.91
C ALA A 901 30.13 4.87 17.65
N LEU A 902 30.62 3.80 17.02
CA LEU A 902 31.63 2.92 17.60
C LEU A 902 32.94 3.67 17.85
N ARG A 903 33.41 4.50 16.91
CA ARG A 903 34.60 5.36 17.07
C ARG A 903 34.48 6.27 18.29
N GLU A 904 33.34 6.94 18.47
CA GLU A 904 33.12 7.83 19.61
C GLU A 904 33.10 7.07 20.95
N ARG A 905 32.47 5.88 20.99
CA ARG A 905 32.36 5.10 22.22
C ARG A 905 33.64 4.43 22.65
N ILE A 906 34.44 3.92 21.71
CA ILE A 906 35.74 3.33 22.06
C ILE A 906 36.72 4.41 22.54
N ILE A 907 36.76 5.58 21.90
CA ILE A 907 37.59 6.70 22.36
C ILE A 907 37.20 7.09 23.79
N ALA A 908 35.91 7.25 24.06
CA ALA A 908 35.40 7.59 25.40
C ALA A 908 35.75 6.52 26.45
N PHE A 909 35.68 5.24 26.07
CA PHE A 909 36.04 4.13 26.95
C PHE A 909 37.54 4.08 27.25
N ASP A 910 38.39 4.39 26.27
CA ASP A 910 39.85 4.43 26.43
C ASP A 910 40.30 5.64 27.26
N THR A 911 39.72 6.83 27.08
CA THR A 911 40.01 8.00 27.94
C THR A 911 39.56 7.79 29.38
N ASP A 912 38.47 7.06 29.60
CA ASP A 912 37.99 6.70 30.94
C ASP A 912 38.91 5.69 31.65
N ASN A 913 39.50 4.72 30.93
CA ASN A 913 40.46 3.77 31.49
C ASN A 913 41.83 4.42 31.79
N LEU A 914 42.21 5.45 31.03
CA LEU A 914 43.42 6.26 31.30
C LEU A 914 43.28 7.20 32.50
N GLN A 915 42.06 7.48 32.98
CA GLN A 915 41.82 8.27 34.21
C GLN A 915 41.65 7.42 35.48
N LYS A 916 41.65 6.09 35.36
CA LYS A 916 41.48 5.14 36.48
C LYS A 916 42.65 4.16 36.68
N ASN A 917 43.62 4.16 35.77
CA ASN A 917 45.00 3.73 36.05
C ASN A 917 45.84 4.97 36.37
#